data_AF-A0A061IJC9-F1
#
_entry.id   AF-A0A061IJC9-F1
#
_cell.length_a   1.000
_cell.length_b   1.000
_cell.length_c   1.000
_cell.angle_alpha   90.00
_cell.angle_beta   90.00
_cell.angle_gamma   90.00
#
_symmetry.space_group_name_H-M   'P 1'
#
loop_
_entity.id
_entity.type
_entity.pdbx_description
1 polymer ?
#
loop_
_entity_poly.entity_id
_entity_poly.type
_entity_poly.pdbx_seq_one_letter_code
_entity_poly.pdbx_strand_id
1 'polypeptide(L)'
;MFSISLLSCLFLGTVSTLAQTAEERRLSPEKSEIWGPGLKADVVLPARYFYIRAVDTSGEQFTSSPGEKAFQVKISAPDEQFTRVGVQVLDRKDGSFIVRYRMYASYRSLKIDIKHHGQHVAKSPYVLQGPVYHENCDCPLEDSAAWLREMNCPENITQIQKDLAHFPTVDPEKIAAEIPKRFGQRQSLCHYTLKDNKVYIKTLGEHVGFRIFMDAILLSLTRKVRMPDVEFFVNLGDWPLEKKKSNPNIQPIFSWCGSTDSRDIVMPTYDLTDSVLETMGRVSLDMMSVQANTGPPWERKNSTAVWRGRDSRKERLELVKLSRKHPELIDAAFTNFFFFKHDESLYGPIVKHISFFDFFKHKYQINIDGTVAAYRLPYLLVGDSVVLKQDSIYYEHFYNELQPWKHYIPVKSNLSDLLEKLKWAKDHDAEAKKIAKTGQEFARNNLMGDDIFCYYFKLFQGYANLQVSEPQIREGMKRVEPHSEDDLFPCTCHRRKFFLQVYLHTCKYDITYKELQEARRCPLLLGCNALYVYYSTVKMSHTEVKLKIPFGNKLLDAVCLVPNKNIAYGIILTHGASGDMNLPHLMSLASHLASHGFFCLRFTCKGLNIVHRIKAYKAVLNYLKTSGEYKLAGVFLGAIESWSIPQTSSAERVEIFSERVTTSPPSEENGDNTRKGTFTSNEYDEYQGSHFLKATHLSKILAMDQCLPTAQQPLCPGTPQEDGFAGPSVESDRIESSLHSIQKFVPTDYASYTQEHYQFAGKKIIIQESIENYGTVVWPGATVLCQYLEDHAEELNLQDAKILEIGAGPGLVSIVASLLGAQVTATDQPDVLGNLQYNLLKNTLECTAHLPEVKELVWGEDLDQKFPKSNFYYDYILASDVVYHHYFLDKLLATMVYLSQTGTVVLWANKFRFSTDYDFLDKFKQVFDTTLMAEHSESSVKLFKGILKCD
;
A
#
# COMPACT_ATOMS: atom_id res chain seq x y z
N MET A 1 -34.40 -71.08 -7.51
CA MET A 1 -35.68 -71.11 -8.24
C MET A 1 -35.47 -70.40 -9.56
N PHE A 2 -35.83 -71.10 -10.64
CA PHE A 2 -35.63 -70.82 -12.08
C PHE A 2 -36.37 -69.55 -12.57
N SER A 3 -35.74 -68.75 -13.45
CA SER A 3 -35.97 -68.60 -14.91
C SER A 3 -37.37 -68.15 -15.34
N ILE A 4 -37.54 -66.96 -15.93
CA ILE A 4 -37.53 -66.55 -17.37
C ILE A 4 -38.95 -66.49 -18.01
N SER A 5 -39.29 -65.26 -18.42
CA SER A 5 -40.05 -64.76 -19.60
C SER A 5 -41.41 -65.33 -20.04
N LEU A 6 -42.35 -64.43 -20.38
CA LEU A 6 -42.95 -64.19 -21.73
C LEU A 6 -44.14 -63.19 -21.59
N LEU A 7 -44.08 -61.99 -22.21
CA LEU A 7 -44.56 -61.59 -23.55
C LEU A 7 -45.94 -60.89 -23.57
N SER A 8 -45.95 -59.63 -24.08
CA SER A 8 -46.94 -59.01 -25.00
C SER A 8 -48.40 -58.79 -24.53
N CYS A 9 -49.14 -57.69 -24.80
CA CYS A 9 -49.04 -56.66 -25.83
C CYS A 9 -50.13 -55.54 -25.62
N LEU A 10 -49.93 -54.37 -26.27
CA LEU A 10 -50.89 -53.34 -26.75
C LEU A 10 -51.46 -52.35 -25.69
N PHE A 11 -51.38 -51.03 -25.82
CA PHE A 11 -51.53 -50.15 -26.99
C PHE A 11 -50.58 -48.93 -26.92
N LEU A 12 -49.89 -48.64 -28.03
CA LEU A 12 -49.16 -47.40 -28.30
C LEU A 12 -50.04 -46.48 -29.16
N GLY A 13 -50.43 -45.33 -28.60
CA GLY A 13 -50.95 -44.18 -29.33
C GLY A 13 -49.92 -43.05 -29.22
N THR A 14 -49.46 -42.57 -30.38
CA THR A 14 -48.45 -41.55 -30.58
C THR A 14 -48.83 -40.18 -30.00
N VAL A 15 -48.02 -39.65 -29.08
CA VAL A 15 -47.89 -38.21 -28.84
C VAL A 15 -46.44 -37.85 -29.11
N SER A 16 -46.22 -37.07 -30.16
CA SER A 16 -44.93 -36.54 -30.56
C SER A 16 -44.37 -35.64 -29.46
N THR A 17 -43.45 -36.16 -28.65
CA THR A 17 -42.58 -35.33 -27.81
C THR A 17 -41.50 -34.74 -28.70
N LEU A 18 -41.68 -33.47 -29.10
CA LEU A 18 -40.57 -32.60 -29.47
C LEU A 18 -39.70 -32.39 -28.23
N ALA A 19 -38.84 -33.35 -27.94
CA ALA A 19 -37.67 -33.13 -27.12
C ALA A 19 -36.66 -32.37 -27.98
N GLN A 20 -36.79 -31.03 -28.01
CA GLN A 20 -35.66 -30.18 -28.34
C GLN A 20 -34.62 -30.41 -27.24
N THR A 21 -33.63 -31.23 -27.55
CA THR A 21 -32.35 -31.22 -26.85
C THR A 21 -31.82 -29.79 -26.94
N ALA A 22 -31.84 -29.06 -25.82
CA ALA A 22 -31.16 -27.78 -25.73
C ALA A 22 -29.66 -28.05 -26.01
N GLU A 23 -29.17 -27.65 -27.17
CA GLU A 23 -27.72 -27.52 -27.39
C GLU A 23 -27.17 -26.69 -26.23
N GLU A 24 -26.18 -27.24 -25.51
CA GLU A 24 -25.48 -26.48 -24.49
C GLU A 24 -24.93 -25.21 -25.14
N ARG A 25 -25.45 -24.04 -24.72
CA ARG A 25 -24.96 -22.74 -25.21
C ARG A 25 -23.47 -22.66 -24.96
N ARG A 26 -22.70 -22.66 -26.06
CA ARG A 26 -21.24 -22.61 -26.01
C ARG A 26 -20.75 -21.17 -25.93
N LEU A 27 -19.94 -20.87 -24.92
CA LEU A 27 -19.29 -19.57 -24.77
C LEU A 27 -18.36 -19.27 -25.95
N SER A 28 -18.45 -18.06 -26.50
CA SER A 28 -17.58 -17.55 -27.56
C SER A 28 -16.57 -16.54 -26.98
N PRO A 29 -15.27 -16.89 -26.92
CA PRO A 29 -14.25 -15.98 -26.42
C PRO A 29 -14.13 -14.70 -27.26
N GLU A 30 -14.24 -14.82 -28.59
CA GLU A 30 -14.13 -13.70 -29.54
C GLU A 30 -15.29 -12.71 -29.43
N LYS A 31 -16.52 -13.20 -29.23
CA LYS A 31 -17.73 -12.36 -29.13
C LYS A 31 -17.97 -11.80 -27.72
N SER A 32 -17.31 -12.35 -26.70
CA SER A 32 -17.43 -11.85 -25.33
C SER A 32 -16.88 -10.42 -25.22
N GLU A 33 -17.39 -9.63 -24.27
CA GLU A 33 -17.06 -8.20 -24.15
C GLU A 33 -16.28 -7.93 -22.86
N ILE A 34 -15.35 -6.96 -22.90
CA ILE A 34 -14.55 -6.56 -21.75
C ILE A 34 -14.45 -5.04 -21.69
N TRP A 35 -14.75 -4.45 -20.53
CA TRP A 35 -14.72 -3.00 -20.31
C TRP A 35 -14.50 -2.66 -18.84
N GLY A 36 -14.05 -1.44 -18.54
CA GLY A 36 -13.97 -0.94 -17.16
C GLY A 36 -12.74 -0.09 -16.88
N PRO A 37 -12.71 0.62 -15.74
CA PRO A 37 -11.67 1.58 -15.40
C PRO A 37 -10.28 0.92 -15.23
N GLY A 38 -10.23 -0.33 -14.78
CA GLY A 38 -9.01 -1.10 -14.60
C GLY A 38 -8.29 -1.51 -15.89
N LEU A 39 -8.81 -1.14 -17.07
CA LEU A 39 -8.11 -1.30 -18.34
C LEU A 39 -7.37 -0.02 -18.79
N LYS A 40 -7.42 1.06 -18.00
CA LYS A 40 -6.74 2.33 -18.29
C LYS A 40 -5.51 2.49 -17.40
N ALA A 41 -4.37 2.88 -17.99
CA ALA A 41 -3.13 3.12 -17.25
C ALA A 41 -3.25 4.27 -16.23
N ASP A 42 -3.85 5.39 -16.66
CA ASP A 42 -3.94 6.63 -15.88
C ASP A 42 -4.93 6.62 -14.72
N VAL A 43 -5.89 5.68 -14.72
CA VAL A 43 -6.81 5.48 -13.59
C VAL A 43 -6.05 4.85 -12.44
N VAL A 44 -5.97 5.49 -11.29
CA VAL A 44 -5.31 4.96 -10.08
C VAL A 44 -6.35 4.71 -9.00
N LEU A 45 -6.53 3.44 -8.63
CA LEU A 45 -7.44 2.99 -7.58
C LEU A 45 -6.74 1.99 -6.66
N PRO A 46 -7.15 1.89 -5.38
CA PRO A 46 -6.63 0.89 -4.44
C PRO A 46 -6.73 -0.54 -4.97
N ALA A 47 -7.92 -0.92 -5.42
CA ALA A 47 -8.16 -2.10 -6.23
C ALA A 47 -8.73 -1.66 -7.57
N ARG A 48 -8.05 -2.00 -8.66
CA ARG A 48 -8.51 -1.75 -10.02
C ARG A 48 -9.45 -2.86 -10.44
N TYR A 49 -10.42 -2.58 -11.31
CA TYR A 49 -11.35 -3.59 -11.76
C TYR A 49 -11.87 -3.34 -13.17
N PHE A 50 -12.29 -4.40 -13.83
CA PHE A 50 -12.98 -4.39 -15.11
C PHE A 50 -13.98 -5.55 -15.16
N TYR A 51 -14.83 -5.55 -16.17
CA TYR A 51 -15.91 -6.52 -16.34
C TYR A 51 -15.66 -7.40 -17.57
N ILE A 52 -16.16 -8.63 -17.50
CA ILE A 52 -16.27 -9.53 -18.65
C ILE A 52 -17.75 -9.89 -18.81
N ARG A 53 -18.33 -9.71 -20.00
CA ARG A 53 -19.65 -10.22 -20.37
C ARG A 53 -19.46 -11.46 -21.25
N ALA A 54 -19.94 -12.60 -20.78
CA ALA A 54 -19.94 -13.82 -21.58
C ALA A 54 -21.01 -13.73 -22.67
N VAL A 55 -20.62 -14.08 -23.89
CA VAL A 55 -21.49 -14.12 -25.07
C VAL A 55 -21.33 -15.50 -25.73
N ASP A 56 -22.42 -16.06 -26.24
CA ASP A 56 -22.39 -17.36 -26.90
C ASP A 56 -21.98 -17.27 -28.38
N THR A 57 -21.85 -18.42 -29.05
CA THR A 57 -21.49 -18.50 -30.47
C THR A 57 -22.53 -17.87 -31.40
N SER A 58 -23.78 -17.71 -30.97
CA SER A 58 -24.83 -17.02 -31.73
C SER A 58 -24.75 -15.49 -31.60
N GLY A 59 -24.10 -14.99 -30.54
CA GLY A 59 -24.02 -13.57 -30.22
C GLY A 59 -24.99 -13.14 -29.12
N GLU A 60 -25.66 -14.09 -28.45
CA GLU A 60 -26.54 -13.80 -27.32
C GLU A 60 -25.76 -13.74 -26.01
N GLN A 61 -26.12 -12.78 -25.16
CA GLN A 61 -25.50 -12.62 -23.84
C GLN A 61 -25.98 -13.71 -22.88
N PHE A 62 -25.06 -14.26 -22.10
CA PHE A 62 -25.43 -15.13 -21.00
C PHE A 62 -26.22 -14.36 -19.95
N THR A 63 -27.28 -14.98 -19.44
CA THR A 63 -28.11 -14.47 -18.33
C THR A 63 -27.88 -15.24 -17.03
N SER A 64 -27.05 -16.28 -17.09
CA SER A 64 -26.61 -17.12 -15.97
C SER A 64 -25.10 -17.38 -16.08
N SER A 65 -24.48 -17.78 -14.97
CA SER A 65 -23.05 -18.10 -14.96
C SER A 65 -22.72 -19.23 -15.97
N PRO A 66 -21.74 -19.03 -16.87
CA PRO A 66 -21.16 -20.11 -17.69
C PRO A 66 -20.15 -20.97 -16.91
N GLY A 67 -19.98 -20.74 -15.60
CA GLY A 67 -19.06 -21.46 -14.71
C GLY A 67 -18.03 -20.52 -14.07
N GLU A 68 -17.68 -20.79 -12.80
CA GLU A 68 -16.76 -19.94 -12.02
C GLU A 68 -15.34 -19.88 -12.60
N LYS A 69 -14.93 -20.92 -13.32
CA LYS A 69 -13.63 -21.01 -14.00
C LYS A 69 -13.73 -20.69 -15.50
N ALA A 70 -14.80 -20.01 -15.93
CA ALA A 70 -14.99 -19.68 -17.34
C ALA A 70 -13.86 -18.80 -17.90
N PHE A 71 -13.24 -17.94 -17.08
CA PHE A 71 -12.18 -17.05 -17.50
C PHE A 71 -10.95 -17.18 -16.61
N GLN A 72 -9.80 -17.33 -17.24
CA GLN A 72 -8.49 -17.26 -16.60
C GLN A 72 -7.89 -15.88 -16.89
N VAL A 73 -7.47 -15.18 -15.84
CA VAL A 73 -6.80 -13.88 -15.96
C VAL A 73 -5.40 -13.96 -15.40
N LYS A 74 -4.41 -13.48 -16.16
CA LYS A 74 -3.03 -13.29 -15.72
C LYS A 74 -2.60 -11.85 -16.00
N ILE A 75 -2.03 -11.19 -15.00
CA ILE A 75 -1.46 -9.84 -15.16
C ILE A 75 0.06 -9.96 -15.01
N SER A 76 0.80 -9.36 -15.93
CA SER A 76 2.27 -9.36 -15.96
C SER A 76 2.79 -8.00 -16.41
N ALA A 77 4.01 -7.64 -16.03
CA ALA A 77 4.72 -6.47 -16.51
C ALA A 77 5.86 -6.97 -17.44
N PRO A 78 5.71 -6.88 -18.76
CA PRO A 78 6.68 -7.45 -19.71
C PRO A 78 8.10 -6.90 -19.58
N ASP A 79 8.21 -5.66 -19.10
CA ASP A 79 9.48 -4.93 -18.99
C ASP A 79 10.17 -5.10 -17.62
N GLU A 80 9.60 -5.91 -16.72
CA GLU A 80 10.03 -6.04 -15.34
C GLU A 80 10.28 -7.51 -14.98
N GLN A 81 11.24 -7.77 -14.09
CA GLN A 81 11.61 -9.13 -13.70
C GLN A 81 10.53 -9.82 -12.83
N PHE A 82 9.76 -9.04 -12.07
CA PHE A 82 8.73 -9.53 -11.16
C PHE A 82 7.48 -8.67 -11.26
N THR A 83 6.30 -9.28 -11.15
CA THR A 83 5.00 -8.58 -11.15
C THR A 83 4.21 -8.96 -9.92
N ARG A 84 4.14 -8.06 -8.94
CA ARG A 84 3.38 -8.19 -7.69
C ARG A 84 1.99 -7.59 -7.85
N VAL A 85 1.06 -8.41 -8.35
CA VAL A 85 -0.34 -8.04 -8.56
C VAL A 85 -1.25 -9.18 -8.10
N GLY A 86 -2.06 -8.93 -7.07
CA GLY A 86 -3.09 -9.87 -6.63
C GLY A 86 -4.31 -9.76 -7.53
N VAL A 87 -4.83 -10.87 -8.06
CA VAL A 87 -5.95 -10.89 -9.03
C VAL A 87 -7.06 -11.81 -8.54
N GLN A 88 -8.32 -11.37 -8.67
CA GLN A 88 -9.51 -12.18 -8.39
C GLN A 88 -10.53 -12.03 -9.53
N VAL A 89 -11.09 -13.17 -9.97
CA VAL A 89 -12.19 -13.22 -10.93
C VAL A 89 -13.45 -13.59 -10.17
N LEU A 90 -14.41 -12.66 -10.16
CA LEU A 90 -15.64 -12.74 -9.38
C LEU A 90 -16.83 -12.96 -10.32
N ASP A 91 -17.50 -14.09 -10.20
CA ASP A 91 -18.68 -14.44 -10.98
C ASP A 91 -19.95 -13.79 -10.38
N ARG A 92 -20.61 -12.91 -11.14
CA ARG A 92 -21.84 -12.22 -10.70
C ARG A 92 -23.10 -13.06 -10.85
N LYS A 93 -22.98 -14.30 -11.34
CA LYS A 93 -24.08 -15.26 -11.56
C LYS A 93 -25.12 -14.82 -12.60
N ASP A 94 -24.90 -13.71 -13.30
CA ASP A 94 -25.78 -13.11 -14.30
C ASP A 94 -25.18 -13.13 -15.72
N GLY A 95 -24.19 -13.99 -15.95
CA GLY A 95 -23.43 -14.07 -17.20
C GLY A 95 -22.34 -13.00 -17.35
N SER A 96 -22.11 -12.18 -16.31
CA SER A 96 -20.95 -11.30 -16.23
C SER A 96 -20.03 -11.60 -15.05
N PHE A 97 -18.80 -11.13 -15.16
CA PHE A 97 -17.75 -11.30 -14.18
C PHE A 97 -17.12 -9.94 -13.87
N ILE A 98 -16.66 -9.76 -12.64
CA ILE A 98 -15.78 -8.67 -12.24
C ILE A 98 -14.39 -9.26 -12.09
N VAL A 99 -13.43 -8.73 -12.83
CA VAL A 99 -12.03 -8.98 -12.55
C VAL A 99 -11.53 -7.80 -11.76
N ARG A 100 -11.04 -8.05 -10.55
CA ARG A 100 -10.40 -7.04 -9.71
C ARG A 100 -8.97 -7.42 -9.42
N TYR A 101 -8.11 -6.41 -9.31
CA TYR A 101 -6.70 -6.62 -9.02
C TYR A 101 -6.11 -5.48 -8.20
N ARG A 102 -5.21 -5.83 -7.29
CA ARG A 102 -4.47 -4.90 -6.44
C ARG A 102 -3.00 -4.94 -6.82
N MET A 103 -2.45 -3.77 -7.10
CA MET A 103 -1.03 -3.59 -7.40
C MET A 103 -0.27 -3.23 -6.13
N TYR A 104 0.90 -3.82 -5.94
CA TYR A 104 1.76 -3.55 -4.78
C TYR A 104 3.12 -2.93 -5.17
N ALA A 105 3.27 -2.59 -6.47
CA ALA A 105 4.37 -1.83 -7.04
C ALA A 105 3.87 -1.09 -8.29
N SER A 106 4.62 -0.07 -8.74
CA SER A 106 4.36 0.64 -10.01
C SER A 106 5.07 -0.07 -11.15
N TYR A 107 4.50 -0.05 -12.35
CA TYR A 107 5.08 -0.70 -13.53
C TYR A 107 5.14 0.26 -14.71
N ARG A 108 6.12 0.09 -15.60
CA ARG A 108 6.22 0.88 -16.84
C ARG A 108 5.14 0.55 -17.87
N SER A 109 4.67 -0.69 -17.83
CA SER A 109 3.58 -1.21 -18.63
C SER A 109 2.96 -2.41 -17.90
N LEU A 110 1.68 -2.66 -18.13
CA LEU A 110 1.01 -3.88 -17.67
C LEU A 110 0.33 -4.60 -18.83
N LYS A 111 0.52 -5.90 -18.89
CA LYS A 111 -0.15 -6.82 -19.81
C LYS A 111 -1.16 -7.66 -19.06
N ILE A 112 -2.43 -7.60 -19.49
CA ILE A 112 -3.56 -8.32 -18.94
C ILE A 112 -3.98 -9.38 -19.97
N ASP A 113 -3.66 -10.64 -19.70
CA ASP A 113 -4.03 -11.80 -20.49
C ASP A 113 -5.32 -12.42 -19.93
N ILE A 114 -6.36 -12.49 -20.75
CA ILE A 114 -7.69 -13.01 -20.40
C ILE A 114 -8.02 -14.13 -21.38
N LYS A 115 -8.20 -15.34 -20.86
CA LYS A 115 -8.35 -16.55 -21.68
C LYS A 115 -9.55 -17.39 -21.24
N HIS A 116 -10.18 -18.04 -22.20
CA HIS A 116 -11.15 -19.13 -22.00
C HIS A 116 -10.62 -20.36 -22.74
N HIS A 117 -10.36 -21.45 -22.01
CA HIS A 117 -9.73 -22.67 -22.55
C HIS A 117 -8.50 -22.40 -23.43
N GLY A 118 -7.62 -21.50 -22.98
CA GLY A 118 -6.39 -21.12 -23.69
C GLY A 118 -6.57 -20.10 -24.83
N GLN A 119 -7.80 -19.83 -25.28
CA GLN A 119 -8.09 -18.83 -26.31
C GLN A 119 -8.28 -17.44 -25.70
N HIS A 120 -7.77 -16.41 -26.37
CA HIS A 120 -7.94 -15.03 -25.93
C HIS A 120 -9.40 -14.58 -26.02
N VAL A 121 -9.84 -13.84 -25.00
CA VAL A 121 -11.19 -13.29 -24.90
C VAL A 121 -11.19 -11.85 -25.38
N ALA A 122 -12.14 -11.50 -26.24
CA ALA A 122 -12.25 -10.18 -26.85
C ALA A 122 -10.90 -9.72 -27.46
N LYS A 123 -10.43 -8.53 -27.10
CA LYS A 123 -9.15 -7.96 -27.57
C LYS A 123 -7.94 -8.37 -26.73
N SER A 124 -8.06 -9.39 -25.87
CA SER A 124 -6.93 -9.85 -25.06
C SER A 124 -5.74 -10.30 -25.95
N PRO A 125 -4.50 -10.04 -25.52
CA PRO A 125 -4.09 -9.32 -24.31
C PRO A 125 -4.29 -7.79 -24.39
N TYR A 126 -4.69 -7.20 -23.27
CA TYR A 126 -4.73 -5.74 -23.10
C TYR A 126 -3.38 -5.27 -22.59
N VAL A 127 -2.79 -4.26 -23.23
CA VAL A 127 -1.52 -3.67 -22.80
C VAL A 127 -1.76 -2.22 -22.37
N LEU A 128 -1.61 -1.97 -21.08
CA LEU A 128 -1.65 -0.65 -20.47
C LEU A 128 -0.27 -0.02 -20.67
N GLN A 129 -0.19 0.88 -21.66
CA GLN A 129 1.03 1.59 -22.02
C GLN A 129 1.24 2.79 -21.08
N GLY A 130 2.48 2.96 -20.61
CA GLY A 130 2.87 4.07 -19.74
C GLY A 130 2.88 3.69 -18.25
N PRO A 131 3.45 4.56 -17.40
CA PRO A 131 3.63 4.25 -15.99
C PRO A 131 2.27 3.99 -15.33
N VAL A 132 2.08 2.76 -14.87
CA VAL A 132 0.90 2.29 -14.15
C VAL A 132 1.21 2.32 -12.66
N TYR A 133 0.64 3.31 -11.97
CA TYR A 133 0.92 3.54 -10.55
C TYR A 133 0.05 2.67 -9.64
N HIS A 134 0.65 2.13 -8.57
CA HIS A 134 -0.08 1.56 -7.43
C HIS A 134 -0.58 2.66 -6.48
N GLU A 135 -1.46 2.27 -5.56
CA GLU A 135 -2.15 3.14 -4.60
C GLU A 135 -1.23 4.00 -3.71
N ASN A 136 -0.08 3.45 -3.32
CA ASN A 136 0.85 4.14 -2.40
C ASN A 136 1.85 5.03 -3.13
N CYS A 137 1.92 4.96 -4.46
CA CYS A 137 2.80 5.82 -5.22
C CYS A 137 2.38 7.29 -5.12
N ASP A 138 3.27 8.13 -4.58
CA ASP A 138 3.10 9.59 -4.58
C ASP A 138 3.48 10.18 -5.95
N CYS A 139 2.54 10.13 -6.89
CA CYS A 139 2.69 10.70 -8.23
C CYS A 139 1.40 11.37 -8.75
N PRO A 140 1.01 12.50 -8.13
CA PRO A 140 -0.23 13.17 -8.47
C PRO A 140 -0.23 13.67 -9.91
N LEU A 141 -1.40 13.59 -10.55
CA LEU A 141 -1.65 14.29 -11.79
C LEU A 141 -1.92 15.77 -11.49
N GLU A 142 -1.06 16.65 -12.03
CA GLU A 142 -1.13 18.10 -11.81
C GLU A 142 -2.38 18.74 -12.44
N ASP A 143 -2.81 18.23 -13.61
CA ASP A 143 -4.06 18.66 -14.26
C ASP A 143 -5.23 17.87 -13.68
N SER A 144 -5.94 18.49 -12.73
CA SER A 144 -7.15 17.90 -12.13
C SER A 144 -8.30 17.71 -13.13
N ALA A 145 -8.39 18.53 -14.19
CA ALA A 145 -9.40 18.35 -15.22
C ALA A 145 -9.11 17.12 -16.08
N ALA A 146 -7.83 16.82 -16.34
CA ALA A 146 -7.43 15.55 -16.94
C ALA A 146 -7.76 14.36 -16.03
N TRP A 147 -7.49 14.47 -14.72
CA TRP A 147 -7.81 13.40 -13.77
C TRP A 147 -9.31 13.07 -13.76
N LEU A 148 -10.17 14.10 -13.73
CA LEU A 148 -11.63 13.94 -13.79
C LEU A 148 -12.09 13.22 -15.08
N ARG A 149 -11.48 13.54 -16.23
CA ARG A 149 -11.79 12.87 -17.51
C ARG A 149 -11.36 11.41 -17.51
N GLU A 150 -10.17 11.09 -16.99
CA GLU A 150 -9.67 9.71 -16.97
C GLU A 150 -10.48 8.80 -16.05
N MET A 151 -10.85 9.32 -14.87
CA MET A 151 -11.72 8.67 -13.89
C MET A 151 -13.19 8.61 -14.35
N ASN A 152 -13.55 9.21 -15.50
CA ASN A 152 -14.92 9.34 -16.00
C ASN A 152 -15.87 9.95 -14.94
N CYS A 153 -15.40 10.90 -14.13
CA CYS A 153 -16.23 11.48 -13.08
C CYS A 153 -17.44 12.23 -13.65
N PRO A 154 -18.62 12.14 -13.03
CA PRO A 154 -19.79 12.91 -13.44
C PRO A 154 -19.48 14.42 -13.34
N GLU A 155 -19.95 15.19 -14.33
CA GLU A 155 -19.74 16.63 -14.33
C GLU A 155 -20.36 17.30 -13.10
N ASN A 156 -21.57 16.86 -12.75
CA ASN A 156 -22.41 17.37 -11.67
C ASN A 156 -22.86 16.21 -10.78
N ILE A 157 -22.79 16.42 -9.46
CA ILE A 157 -23.31 15.49 -8.45
C ILE A 157 -24.40 16.23 -7.66
N THR A 158 -25.65 15.77 -7.81
CA THR A 158 -26.85 16.47 -7.30
C THR A 158 -26.79 16.72 -5.79
N GLN A 159 -26.33 15.72 -5.03
CA GLN A 159 -26.18 15.87 -3.57
C GLN A 159 -25.21 17.00 -3.19
N ILE A 160 -24.04 17.03 -3.82
CA ILE A 160 -23.02 18.06 -3.56
C ILE A 160 -23.57 19.45 -3.87
N GLN A 161 -24.21 19.61 -5.03
CA GLN A 161 -24.80 20.89 -5.43
C GLN A 161 -25.85 21.37 -4.43
N LYS A 162 -26.72 20.46 -3.97
CA LYS A 162 -27.78 20.76 -3.00
C LYS A 162 -27.20 21.22 -1.65
N ASP A 163 -26.18 20.53 -1.16
CA ASP A 163 -25.58 20.84 0.14
C ASP A 163 -24.78 22.15 0.08
N LEU A 164 -24.00 22.36 -0.99
CA LEU A 164 -23.20 23.56 -1.19
C LEU A 164 -24.04 24.81 -1.51
N ALA A 165 -25.22 24.66 -2.11
CA ALA A 165 -26.11 25.80 -2.42
C ALA A 165 -26.56 26.59 -1.18
N HIS A 166 -26.44 26.02 0.03
CA HIS A 166 -26.69 26.72 1.28
C HIS A 166 -25.59 27.73 1.63
N PHE A 167 -24.39 27.60 1.06
CA PHE A 167 -23.20 28.37 1.41
C PHE A 167 -22.69 29.14 0.17
N PRO A 168 -23.25 30.31 -0.16
CA PRO A 168 -22.85 31.05 -1.35
C PRO A 168 -21.38 31.51 -1.30
N THR A 169 -20.86 31.72 -0.09
CA THR A 169 -19.46 32.03 0.20
C THR A 169 -19.08 31.39 1.53
N VAL A 170 -17.81 31.04 1.67
CA VAL A 170 -17.20 30.51 2.89
C VAL A 170 -16.00 31.38 3.21
N ASP A 171 -15.94 31.90 4.43
CA ASP A 171 -14.78 32.65 4.91
C ASP A 171 -13.99 31.77 5.89
N PRO A 172 -12.80 31.27 5.49
CA PRO A 172 -11.91 30.50 6.34
C PRO A 172 -11.67 31.10 7.73
N GLU A 173 -11.43 32.41 7.83
CA GLU A 173 -11.20 33.08 9.12
C GLU A 173 -12.43 33.02 10.01
N LYS A 174 -13.60 33.24 9.42
CA LYS A 174 -14.87 33.18 10.14
C LYS A 174 -15.17 31.76 10.64
N ILE A 175 -15.07 30.75 9.78
CA ILE A 175 -15.40 29.37 10.18
C ILE A 175 -14.41 28.85 11.23
N ALA A 176 -13.13 29.22 11.14
CA ALA A 176 -12.10 28.84 12.10
C ALA A 176 -12.34 29.43 13.50
N ALA A 177 -12.96 30.61 13.59
CA ALA A 177 -13.33 31.21 14.85
C ALA A 177 -14.67 30.66 15.40
N GLU A 178 -15.67 30.51 14.53
CA GLU A 178 -17.05 30.24 14.95
C GLU A 178 -17.35 28.76 15.18
N ILE A 179 -16.85 27.86 14.32
CA ILE A 179 -17.14 26.42 14.43
C ILE A 179 -16.57 25.84 15.72
N PRO A 180 -15.30 26.05 16.12
CA PRO A 180 -14.78 25.53 17.38
C PRO A 180 -15.53 26.07 18.60
N LYS A 181 -15.95 27.34 18.58
CA LYS A 181 -16.73 27.94 19.66
C LYS A 181 -18.08 27.25 19.85
N ARG A 182 -18.72 26.84 18.75
CA ARG A 182 -20.06 26.26 18.76
C ARG A 182 -20.06 24.74 18.95
N PHE A 183 -19.04 24.06 18.43
CA PHE A 183 -19.03 22.61 18.28
C PHE A 183 -17.82 21.93 18.93
N GLY A 184 -16.73 22.65 19.19
CA GLY A 184 -15.44 22.06 19.56
C GLY A 184 -15.32 21.51 20.99
N GLN A 185 -16.21 21.87 21.93
CA GLN A 185 -16.07 21.45 23.34
C GLN A 185 -16.68 20.08 23.66
N ARG A 186 -17.58 19.54 22.83
CA ARG A 186 -18.38 18.33 23.17
C ARG A 186 -18.49 17.32 22.02
N GLN A 187 -17.73 17.51 20.94
CA GLN A 187 -17.93 16.73 19.71
C GLN A 187 -16.61 16.24 19.14
N SER A 188 -16.68 15.16 18.36
CA SER A 188 -15.57 14.60 17.60
C SER A 188 -15.34 15.42 16.33
N LEU A 189 -14.67 16.57 16.44
CA LEU A 189 -14.54 17.53 15.35
C LEU A 189 -13.08 17.65 14.91
N CYS A 190 -12.83 17.70 13.60
CA CYS A 190 -11.50 17.93 13.04
C CYS A 190 -11.50 19.13 12.10
N HIS A 191 -10.52 20.01 12.28
CA HIS A 191 -10.25 21.13 11.39
C HIS A 191 -9.11 20.74 10.46
N TYR A 192 -9.38 20.65 9.16
CA TYR A 192 -8.41 20.32 8.13
C TYR A 192 -8.05 21.53 7.27
N THR A 193 -6.78 21.61 6.89
CA THR A 193 -6.31 22.47 5.80
C THR A 193 -5.55 21.59 4.81
N LEU A 194 -6.02 21.53 3.55
CA LEU A 194 -5.18 21.11 2.44
C LEU A 194 -4.49 22.35 1.87
N LYS A 195 -3.16 22.34 1.90
CA LYS A 195 -2.33 23.41 1.36
C LYS A 195 -1.15 22.83 0.62
N ASP A 196 -0.93 23.26 -0.62
CA ASP A 196 0.16 22.78 -1.46
C ASP A 196 0.19 21.26 -1.61
N ASN A 197 -0.99 20.65 -1.76
CA ASN A 197 -1.19 19.20 -1.84
C ASN A 197 -0.71 18.42 -0.59
N LYS A 198 -0.64 19.09 0.57
CA LYS A 198 -0.33 18.49 1.87
C LYS A 198 -1.52 18.68 2.80
N VAL A 199 -1.74 17.70 3.68
CA VAL A 199 -2.86 17.68 4.60
C VAL A 199 -2.38 18.09 5.99
N TYR A 200 -3.06 19.05 6.60
CA TYR A 200 -2.83 19.52 7.96
C TYR A 200 -4.14 19.39 8.76
N ILE A 201 -4.02 19.09 10.04
CA ILE A 201 -5.17 18.84 10.92
C ILE A 201 -4.98 19.42 12.31
N LYS A 202 -6.07 19.93 12.89
CA LYS A 202 -6.23 20.20 14.31
C LYS A 202 -7.49 19.51 14.82
N THR A 203 -7.33 18.61 15.79
CA THR A 203 -8.43 17.88 16.41
C THR A 203 -9.05 18.71 17.54
N LEU A 204 -10.37 18.67 17.66
CA LEU A 204 -11.16 19.38 18.67
C LEU A 204 -12.10 18.38 19.34
N GLY A 205 -12.01 18.24 20.67
CA GLY A 205 -12.75 17.25 21.46
C GLY A 205 -12.01 15.93 21.71
N GLU A 206 -12.64 15.01 22.44
CA GLU A 206 -12.00 13.82 23.03
C GLU A 206 -12.10 12.55 22.17
N HIS A 207 -13.12 12.42 21.30
CA HIS A 207 -13.41 11.18 20.56
C HIS A 207 -13.09 11.28 19.07
N VAL A 208 -11.85 11.67 18.74
CA VAL A 208 -11.44 11.96 17.35
C VAL A 208 -10.80 10.78 16.60
N GLY A 209 -10.82 9.57 17.18
CA GLY A 209 -10.15 8.38 16.59
C GLY A 209 -10.65 8.01 15.17
N PHE A 210 -11.90 8.32 14.85
CA PHE A 210 -12.48 8.09 13.50
C PHE A 210 -11.85 8.98 12.42
N ARG A 211 -10.96 9.91 12.77
CA ARG A 211 -10.19 10.69 11.80
C ARG A 211 -9.37 9.83 10.85
N ILE A 212 -9.00 8.60 11.25
CA ILE A 212 -8.20 7.69 10.42
C ILE A 212 -8.79 7.48 9.03
N PHE A 213 -10.13 7.43 8.92
CA PHE A 213 -10.81 7.22 7.63
C PHE A 213 -10.72 8.47 6.74
N MET A 214 -10.84 9.65 7.34
CA MET A 214 -10.73 10.92 6.65
C MET A 214 -9.29 11.22 6.24
N ASP A 215 -8.34 10.98 7.14
CA ASP A 215 -6.90 11.07 6.87
C ASP A 215 -6.52 10.16 5.68
N ALA A 216 -6.98 8.90 5.71
CA ALA A 216 -6.65 7.93 4.67
C ALA A 216 -7.14 8.34 3.27
N ILE A 217 -8.39 8.82 3.14
CA ILE A 217 -8.91 9.24 1.83
C ILE A 217 -8.25 10.53 1.32
N LEU A 218 -7.95 11.50 2.20
CA LEU A 218 -7.24 12.72 1.81
C LEU A 218 -5.82 12.41 1.32
N LEU A 219 -5.08 11.60 2.08
CA LEU A 219 -3.73 11.16 1.69
C LEU A 219 -3.79 10.38 0.37
N SER A 220 -4.77 9.49 0.22
CA SER A 220 -5.01 8.72 -1.00
C SER A 220 -5.27 9.62 -2.23
N LEU A 221 -6.07 10.67 -2.08
CA LEU A 221 -6.32 11.65 -3.14
C LEU A 221 -5.07 12.46 -3.50
N THR A 222 -4.36 12.99 -2.49
CA THR A 222 -3.15 13.81 -2.72
C THR A 222 -2.03 13.07 -3.45
N ARG A 223 -1.96 11.75 -3.36
CA ARG A 223 -1.03 10.91 -4.14
C ARG A 223 -1.42 10.76 -5.61
N LYS A 224 -2.71 10.89 -5.93
CA LYS A 224 -3.28 10.62 -7.28
C LYS A 224 -3.48 11.86 -8.11
N VAL A 225 -3.85 12.97 -7.49
CA VAL A 225 -4.24 14.20 -8.16
C VAL A 225 -3.88 15.40 -7.28
N ARG A 226 -3.51 16.51 -7.92
CA ARG A 226 -3.32 17.79 -7.24
C ARG A 226 -4.66 18.26 -6.68
N MET A 227 -4.79 18.22 -5.36
CA MET A 227 -5.99 18.72 -4.67
C MET A 227 -5.99 20.25 -4.63
N PRO A 228 -7.18 20.89 -4.68
CA PRO A 228 -7.28 22.33 -4.45
C PRO A 228 -6.88 22.66 -3.01
N ASP A 229 -6.31 23.84 -2.82
CA ASP A 229 -6.11 24.37 -1.47
C ASP A 229 -7.49 24.63 -0.86
N VAL A 230 -7.74 24.12 0.35
CA VAL A 230 -9.05 24.21 1.00
C VAL A 230 -8.96 24.04 2.51
N GLU A 231 -9.72 24.84 3.27
CA GLU A 231 -9.84 24.75 4.73
C GLU A 231 -11.26 24.38 5.16
N PHE A 232 -11.45 23.33 5.95
CA PHE A 232 -12.79 22.80 6.26
C PHE A 232 -12.86 22.05 7.60
N PHE A 233 -14.09 21.81 8.05
CA PHE A 233 -14.37 21.09 9.28
C PHE A 233 -15.13 19.80 9.01
N VAL A 234 -14.69 18.73 9.67
CA VAL A 234 -15.29 17.39 9.57
C VAL A 234 -15.80 16.96 10.94
N ASN A 235 -17.10 16.69 11.01
CA ASN A 235 -17.74 15.98 12.11
C ASN A 235 -17.49 14.48 11.96
N LEU A 236 -16.88 13.89 12.98
CA LEU A 236 -16.62 12.45 13.06
C LEU A 236 -17.69 11.70 13.85
N GLY A 237 -18.63 12.40 14.48
CA GLY A 237 -19.74 11.78 15.20
C GLY A 237 -20.86 11.30 14.28
N ASP A 238 -21.75 10.46 14.82
CA ASP A 238 -22.89 9.91 14.07
C ASP A 238 -23.88 11.01 13.64
N TRP A 239 -24.24 11.91 14.57
CA TRP A 239 -25.30 12.90 14.32
C TRP A 239 -24.79 14.11 13.54
N PRO A 240 -25.56 14.61 12.55
CA PRO A 240 -25.30 15.90 11.92
C PRO A 240 -25.43 17.04 12.93
N LEU A 241 -24.64 18.11 12.73
CA LEU A 241 -24.46 19.19 13.70
C LEU A 241 -25.25 20.45 13.35
N GLU A 242 -25.35 20.79 12.08
CA GLU A 242 -25.84 22.08 11.60
C GLU A 242 -27.37 22.10 11.46
N LYS A 243 -28.11 22.27 12.56
CA LYS A 243 -29.58 22.26 12.53
C LYS A 243 -30.19 23.41 11.72
N LYS A 244 -31.25 23.13 10.94
CA LYS A 244 -31.99 24.11 10.11
C LYS A 244 -32.67 25.23 10.91
N LYS A 245 -33.08 24.96 12.14
CA LYS A 245 -33.68 25.94 13.05
C LYS A 245 -32.61 26.40 14.03
N SER A 246 -32.14 27.66 13.94
CA SER A 246 -31.74 28.52 15.09
C SER A 246 -30.76 29.67 14.78
N ASN A 247 -30.15 29.79 13.60
CA ASN A 247 -29.16 30.86 13.38
C ASN A 247 -29.11 31.34 11.92
N PRO A 248 -29.18 32.66 11.62
CA PRO A 248 -28.83 33.17 10.29
C PRO A 248 -27.37 32.85 9.91
N ASN A 249 -26.51 32.64 10.91
CA ASN A 249 -25.10 32.33 10.75
C ASN A 249 -24.85 30.81 10.72
N ILE A 250 -25.19 30.21 9.58
CA ILE A 250 -24.97 28.79 9.32
C ILE A 250 -23.49 28.48 9.07
N GLN A 251 -23.06 27.29 9.50
CA GLN A 251 -21.68 26.83 9.37
C GLN A 251 -21.57 25.64 8.40
N PRO A 252 -20.58 25.65 7.49
CA PRO A 252 -20.32 24.50 6.63
C PRO A 252 -19.55 23.42 7.40
N ILE A 253 -20.22 22.30 7.66
CA ILE A 253 -19.64 21.15 8.37
C ILE A 253 -19.85 19.90 7.53
N PHE A 254 -18.78 19.14 7.33
CA PHE A 254 -18.82 17.89 6.60
C PHE A 254 -19.20 16.78 7.58
N SER A 255 -20.20 15.96 7.23
CA SER A 255 -20.70 14.87 8.08
C SER A 255 -20.93 13.60 7.27
N TRP A 256 -20.74 12.44 7.91
CA TRP A 256 -21.01 11.12 7.30
C TRP A 256 -22.50 10.90 7.00
N CYS A 257 -23.37 11.57 7.74
CA CYS A 257 -24.82 11.47 7.61
C CYS A 257 -25.46 12.85 7.68
N GLY A 258 -26.39 13.13 6.76
CA GLY A 258 -27.27 14.29 6.81
C GLY A 258 -28.62 13.97 7.43
N SER A 259 -29.43 15.00 7.67
CA SER A 259 -30.84 14.85 8.03
C SER A 259 -31.72 15.90 7.38
N THR A 260 -33.02 15.65 7.25
CA THR A 260 -33.98 16.66 6.77
C THR A 260 -34.04 17.90 7.66
N ASP A 261 -33.49 17.83 8.88
CA ASP A 261 -33.43 18.91 9.85
C ASP A 261 -32.04 19.53 9.97
N SER A 262 -31.07 19.13 9.15
CA SER A 262 -29.71 19.68 9.15
C SER A 262 -29.29 20.28 7.80
N ARG A 263 -28.17 20.99 7.81
CA ARG A 263 -27.51 21.62 6.65
C ARG A 263 -26.04 21.20 6.50
N ASP A 264 -25.63 20.16 7.23
CA ASP A 264 -24.33 19.53 7.05
C ASP A 264 -24.13 19.11 5.60
N ILE A 265 -22.90 19.22 5.13
CA ILE A 265 -22.47 18.79 3.80
C ILE A 265 -22.15 17.30 3.90
N VAL A 266 -22.88 16.47 3.17
CA VAL A 266 -22.78 15.02 3.33
C VAL A 266 -21.66 14.46 2.47
N MET A 267 -20.85 13.57 3.05
CA MET A 267 -19.78 12.84 2.37
C MET A 267 -20.02 11.33 2.43
N PRO A 268 -19.36 10.52 1.58
CA PRO A 268 -19.40 9.07 1.68
C PRO A 268 -19.04 8.60 3.09
N THR A 269 -19.76 7.62 3.63
CA THR A 269 -19.57 7.18 5.01
C THR A 269 -18.18 6.60 5.22
N TYR A 270 -17.71 6.62 6.48
CA TYR A 270 -16.38 6.05 6.79
C TYR A 270 -16.31 4.56 6.43
N ASP A 271 -17.42 3.82 6.55
CA ASP A 271 -17.49 2.38 6.26
C ASP A 271 -17.35 2.10 4.76
N LEU A 272 -18.09 2.84 3.92
CA LEU A 272 -17.97 2.73 2.48
C LEU A 272 -16.59 3.20 2.00
N THR A 273 -16.07 4.28 2.58
CA THR A 273 -14.73 4.81 2.27
C THR A 273 -13.63 3.79 2.62
N ASP A 274 -13.70 3.16 3.80
CA ASP A 274 -12.75 2.13 4.22
C ASP A 274 -12.82 0.91 3.29
N SER A 275 -14.03 0.48 2.93
CA SER A 275 -14.21 -0.65 2.01
C SER A 275 -13.53 -0.41 0.67
N VAL A 276 -13.58 0.81 0.12
CA VAL A 276 -12.93 1.17 -1.16
C VAL A 276 -11.40 1.20 -1.02
N LEU A 277 -10.87 1.82 0.05
CA LEU A 277 -9.43 1.94 0.28
C LEU A 277 -8.75 0.57 0.53
N GLU A 278 -9.45 -0.30 1.24
CA GLU A 278 -8.93 -1.57 1.75
C GLU A 278 -9.48 -2.79 1.02
N THR A 279 -10.14 -2.59 -0.12
CA THR A 279 -10.56 -3.68 -1.00
C THR A 279 -9.33 -4.51 -1.40
N MET A 280 -9.44 -5.84 -1.25
CA MET A 280 -8.33 -6.80 -1.43
C MET A 280 -7.13 -6.58 -0.48
N GLY A 281 -7.27 -5.72 0.52
CA GLY A 281 -6.37 -5.57 1.66
C GLY A 281 -6.99 -6.22 2.88
N ARG A 282 -7.28 -5.42 3.91
CA ARG A 282 -7.87 -5.91 5.18
C ARG A 282 -9.40 -6.03 5.18
N VAL A 283 -10.10 -5.53 4.15
CA VAL A 283 -11.57 -5.57 4.09
C VAL A 283 -12.05 -6.62 3.09
N SER A 284 -12.93 -7.52 3.55
CA SER A 284 -13.58 -8.55 2.74
C SER A 284 -15.01 -8.19 2.31
N LEU A 285 -15.69 -7.31 3.04
CA LEU A 285 -17.01 -6.79 2.69
C LEU A 285 -16.84 -5.50 1.89
N ASP A 286 -16.96 -5.62 0.58
CA ASP A 286 -16.90 -4.49 -0.36
C ASP A 286 -17.93 -4.64 -1.48
N MET A 287 -18.14 -3.56 -2.23
CA MET A 287 -19.15 -3.48 -3.28
C MET A 287 -18.97 -4.53 -4.40
N MET A 288 -17.75 -4.96 -4.69
CA MET A 288 -17.49 -6.01 -5.69
C MET A 288 -17.67 -7.41 -5.11
N SER A 289 -17.20 -7.66 -3.88
CA SER A 289 -17.38 -8.95 -3.20
C SER A 289 -18.84 -9.31 -3.04
N VAL A 290 -19.71 -8.35 -2.69
CA VAL A 290 -21.16 -8.60 -2.56
C VAL A 290 -21.76 -9.07 -3.87
N GLN A 291 -21.38 -8.47 -5.01
CA GLN A 291 -21.93 -8.83 -6.32
C GLN A 291 -21.62 -10.27 -6.74
N ALA A 292 -20.58 -10.89 -6.16
CA ALA A 292 -20.20 -12.28 -6.40
C ALA A 292 -20.82 -13.26 -5.40
N ASN A 293 -21.28 -12.75 -4.26
CA ASN A 293 -21.72 -13.53 -3.10
C ASN A 293 -23.18 -13.22 -2.77
N THR A 294 -24.04 -13.21 -3.79
CA THR A 294 -25.47 -12.93 -3.64
C THR A 294 -26.31 -14.17 -3.30
N GLY A 295 -25.69 -15.27 -2.91
CA GLY A 295 -26.40 -16.49 -2.50
C GLY A 295 -27.09 -17.21 -3.67
N PRO A 296 -28.17 -17.98 -3.41
CA PRO A 296 -28.86 -18.75 -4.44
C PRO A 296 -29.67 -17.86 -5.40
N PRO A 297 -30.03 -18.35 -6.60
CA PRO A 297 -30.93 -17.65 -7.52
C PRO A 297 -32.25 -17.26 -6.83
N TRP A 298 -32.86 -16.16 -7.28
CA TRP A 298 -34.07 -15.56 -6.69
C TRP A 298 -35.15 -16.58 -6.31
N GLU A 299 -35.45 -17.52 -7.21
CA GLU A 299 -36.50 -18.54 -7.06
C GLU A 299 -36.22 -19.52 -5.90
N ARG A 300 -34.95 -19.64 -5.48
CA ARG A 300 -34.48 -20.51 -4.39
C ARG A 300 -34.15 -19.74 -3.11
N LYS A 301 -34.25 -18.41 -3.10
CA LYS A 301 -34.08 -17.61 -1.88
C LYS A 301 -35.26 -17.82 -0.93
N ASN A 302 -34.98 -17.77 0.37
CA ASN A 302 -36.01 -17.84 1.40
C ASN A 302 -36.95 -16.62 1.33
N SER A 303 -38.24 -16.86 1.46
CA SER A 303 -39.30 -15.84 1.50
C SER A 303 -39.56 -15.27 2.89
N THR A 304 -38.79 -15.64 3.92
CA THR A 304 -38.78 -14.95 5.22
C THR A 304 -37.90 -13.71 5.15
N ALA A 305 -38.41 -12.57 5.59
CA ALA A 305 -37.65 -11.32 5.63
C ALA A 305 -36.59 -11.36 6.73
N VAL A 306 -35.40 -10.82 6.49
CA VAL A 306 -34.28 -10.94 7.42
C VAL A 306 -33.78 -9.59 7.93
N TRP A 307 -33.40 -9.56 9.21
CA TRP A 307 -32.65 -8.48 9.83
C TRP A 307 -31.77 -8.99 10.99
N ARG A 308 -30.55 -8.47 11.10
CA ARG A 308 -29.69 -8.63 12.29
C ARG A 308 -29.04 -7.30 12.63
N GLY A 309 -28.94 -6.99 13.92
CA GLY A 309 -28.28 -5.77 14.36
C GLY A 309 -28.41 -5.52 15.86
N ARG A 310 -27.98 -4.33 16.27
CA ARG A 310 -28.06 -3.86 17.66
C ARG A 310 -29.28 -2.97 17.88
N ASP A 311 -29.63 -2.79 19.14
CA ASP A 311 -30.77 -2.02 19.67
C ASP A 311 -30.65 -0.50 19.53
N SER A 312 -29.93 0.05 18.56
CA SER A 312 -29.62 1.48 18.49
C SER A 312 -30.81 2.42 18.18
N ARG A 313 -32.04 1.91 18.06
CA ARG A 313 -33.26 2.71 17.86
C ARG A 313 -34.51 1.96 18.28
N LYS A 314 -35.56 2.68 18.70
CA LYS A 314 -36.83 2.09 19.17
C LYS A 314 -37.51 1.23 18.10
N GLU A 315 -37.47 1.64 16.84
CA GLU A 315 -38.12 0.92 15.74
C GLU A 315 -37.48 -0.46 15.50
N ARG A 316 -36.20 -0.64 15.87
CA ARG A 316 -35.57 -1.96 15.86
C ARG A 316 -36.16 -2.88 16.94
N LEU A 317 -36.51 -2.34 18.10
CA LEU A 317 -37.20 -3.08 19.16
C LEU A 317 -38.57 -3.55 18.69
N GLU A 318 -39.31 -2.67 17.99
CA GLU A 318 -40.61 -3.00 17.41
C GLU A 318 -40.49 -4.04 16.28
N LEU A 319 -39.44 -3.96 15.45
CA LEU A 319 -39.15 -4.98 14.44
C LEU A 319 -38.96 -6.37 15.06
N VAL A 320 -38.17 -6.47 16.13
CA VAL A 320 -37.92 -7.77 16.81
C VAL A 320 -39.20 -8.28 17.49
N LYS A 321 -40.01 -7.39 18.09
CA LYS A 321 -41.35 -7.76 18.59
C LYS A 321 -42.26 -8.28 17.47
N LEU A 322 -42.24 -7.65 16.29
CA LEU A 322 -42.99 -8.11 15.12
C LEU A 322 -42.49 -9.48 14.63
N SER A 323 -41.17 -9.70 14.59
CA SER A 323 -40.59 -11.01 14.25
C SER A 323 -41.01 -12.11 15.20
N ARG A 324 -41.04 -11.85 16.51
CA ARG A 324 -41.52 -12.83 17.50
C ARG A 324 -43.00 -13.16 17.36
N LYS A 325 -43.82 -12.20 16.91
CA LYS A 325 -45.25 -12.41 16.64
C LYS A 325 -45.51 -13.10 15.30
N HIS A 326 -44.64 -12.91 14.32
CA HIS A 326 -44.77 -13.41 12.95
C HIS A 326 -43.47 -14.05 12.44
N PRO A 327 -42.96 -15.12 13.11
CA PRO A 327 -41.68 -15.74 12.76
C PRO A 327 -41.67 -16.38 11.37
N GLU A 328 -42.84 -16.71 10.83
CA GLU A 328 -43.02 -17.21 9.46
C GLU A 328 -42.82 -16.12 8.39
N LEU A 329 -42.96 -14.84 8.76
CA LEU A 329 -42.80 -13.70 7.86
C LEU A 329 -41.46 -13.00 8.04
N ILE A 330 -40.98 -12.87 9.28
CA ILE A 330 -39.81 -12.06 9.63
C ILE A 330 -38.91 -12.86 10.56
N ASP A 331 -37.64 -12.96 10.20
CA ASP A 331 -36.53 -13.38 11.01
C ASP A 331 -35.67 -12.14 11.37
N ALA A 332 -35.99 -11.51 12.51
CA ALA A 332 -35.25 -10.36 13.03
C ALA A 332 -34.86 -10.59 14.49
N ALA A 333 -33.57 -10.41 14.80
CA ALA A 333 -33.05 -10.62 16.14
C ALA A 333 -31.89 -9.69 16.46
N PHE A 334 -31.70 -9.43 17.76
CA PHE A 334 -30.61 -8.60 18.25
C PHE A 334 -29.31 -9.39 18.41
N THR A 335 -28.20 -8.80 18.00
CA THR A 335 -26.86 -9.35 18.23
C THR A 335 -26.19 -8.81 19.48
N ASN A 336 -26.67 -7.67 20.00
CA ASN A 336 -26.25 -7.12 21.28
C ASN A 336 -27.23 -6.01 21.74
N PHE A 337 -27.22 -5.68 23.03
CA PHE A 337 -27.91 -4.54 23.64
C PHE A 337 -26.92 -3.54 24.23
N PHE A 338 -27.09 -2.26 23.91
CA PHE A 338 -26.25 -1.17 24.43
C PHE A 338 -27.05 0.08 24.81
N PHE A 339 -28.18 0.34 24.15
CA PHE A 339 -28.94 1.59 24.28
C PHE A 339 -30.22 1.44 25.10
N PHE A 340 -30.76 0.23 25.14
CA PHE A 340 -31.97 -0.12 25.87
C PHE A 340 -31.70 -1.28 26.81
N LYS A 341 -32.55 -1.39 27.85
CA LYS A 341 -32.48 -2.53 28.76
C LYS A 341 -32.86 -3.80 28.00
N HIS A 342 -32.00 -4.80 28.05
CA HIS A 342 -32.31 -6.12 27.52
C HIS A 342 -33.43 -6.75 28.36
N ASP A 343 -34.52 -7.10 27.69
CA ASP A 343 -35.63 -7.88 28.22
C ASP A 343 -35.86 -9.07 27.29
N GLU A 344 -35.28 -10.22 27.66
CA GLU A 344 -35.35 -11.44 26.87
C GLU A 344 -36.80 -11.95 26.69
N SER A 345 -37.70 -11.67 27.62
CA SER A 345 -39.11 -12.07 27.50
C SER A 345 -39.78 -11.36 26.31
N LEU A 346 -39.43 -10.09 26.09
CA LEU A 346 -39.95 -9.25 25.02
C LEU A 346 -39.20 -9.44 23.70
N TYR A 347 -37.87 -9.52 23.74
CA TYR A 347 -37.02 -9.45 22.55
C TYR A 347 -36.36 -10.78 22.16
N GLY A 348 -36.44 -11.79 23.02
CA GLY A 348 -35.74 -13.05 22.84
C GLY A 348 -34.25 -12.98 23.20
N PRO A 349 -33.56 -14.12 23.09
CA PRO A 349 -32.14 -14.20 23.38
C PRO A 349 -31.34 -13.41 22.33
N ILE A 350 -30.17 -12.94 22.74
CA ILE A 350 -29.20 -12.38 21.80
C ILE A 350 -28.70 -13.51 20.89
N VAL A 351 -28.60 -13.23 19.59
CA VAL A 351 -28.10 -14.19 18.59
C VAL A 351 -26.72 -13.80 18.08
N LYS A 352 -25.99 -14.76 17.54
CA LYS A 352 -24.69 -14.49 16.89
C LYS A 352 -24.88 -13.61 15.65
N HIS A 353 -23.82 -12.88 15.30
CA HIS A 353 -23.72 -12.24 14.00
C HIS A 353 -23.83 -13.30 12.89
N ILE A 354 -24.56 -12.96 11.82
CA ILE A 354 -24.55 -13.75 10.58
C ILE A 354 -23.62 -13.07 9.57
N SER A 355 -23.04 -13.86 8.67
CA SER A 355 -22.25 -13.30 7.57
C SER A 355 -23.11 -12.33 6.77
N PHE A 356 -22.53 -11.22 6.32
CA PHE A 356 -23.27 -10.27 5.48
C PHE A 356 -23.77 -10.94 4.19
N PHE A 357 -22.99 -11.85 3.61
CA PHE A 357 -23.38 -12.60 2.41
C PHE A 357 -24.59 -13.53 2.65
N ASP A 358 -24.83 -13.97 3.89
CA ASP A 358 -25.98 -14.79 4.23
C ASP A 358 -27.31 -14.03 4.17
N PHE A 359 -27.29 -12.70 4.22
CA PHE A 359 -28.50 -11.89 3.99
C PHE A 359 -29.09 -12.15 2.60
N PHE A 360 -28.26 -12.48 1.60
CA PHE A 360 -28.72 -12.74 0.24
C PHE A 360 -29.29 -14.16 0.03
N LYS A 361 -29.31 -15.00 1.08
CA LYS A 361 -30.13 -16.22 1.12
C LYS A 361 -31.63 -15.90 1.22
N HIS A 362 -31.98 -14.66 1.53
CA HIS A 362 -33.37 -14.19 1.71
C HIS A 362 -33.76 -13.19 0.63
N LYS A 363 -35.01 -13.26 0.15
CA LYS A 363 -35.55 -12.30 -0.84
C LYS A 363 -35.69 -10.90 -0.24
N TYR A 364 -36.16 -10.81 1.00
CA TYR A 364 -36.59 -9.56 1.62
C TYR A 364 -35.62 -9.14 2.72
N GLN A 365 -34.92 -8.02 2.53
CA GLN A 365 -33.94 -7.50 3.47
C GLN A 365 -34.46 -6.21 4.10
N ILE A 366 -34.65 -6.19 5.40
CA ILE A 366 -35.19 -5.01 6.09
C ILE A 366 -34.02 -4.07 6.42
N ASN A 367 -34.14 -2.79 6.07
CA ASN A 367 -33.15 -1.77 6.39
C ASN A 367 -33.77 -0.71 7.30
N ILE A 368 -33.53 -0.87 8.61
CA ILE A 368 -33.92 0.06 9.67
C ILE A 368 -32.69 0.84 10.11
N ASP A 369 -32.84 2.15 10.18
CA ASP A 369 -31.80 3.05 10.64
C ASP A 369 -31.34 2.75 12.07
N GLY A 370 -30.11 3.16 12.39
CA GLY A 370 -29.49 2.97 13.70
C GLY A 370 -29.54 4.23 14.53
N THR A 371 -28.41 4.68 15.06
CA THR A 371 -28.29 6.03 15.60
C THR A 371 -28.69 7.06 14.53
N VAL A 372 -28.15 6.89 13.33
CA VAL A 372 -28.45 7.64 12.11
C VAL A 372 -28.74 6.68 10.94
N ALA A 373 -28.54 7.10 9.69
CA ALA A 373 -28.70 6.23 8.51
C ALA A 373 -27.94 4.90 8.68
N ALA A 374 -28.54 3.79 8.25
CA ALA A 374 -27.88 2.49 8.33
C ALA A 374 -26.88 2.27 7.18
N TYR A 375 -25.58 2.35 7.49
CA TYR A 375 -24.46 2.22 6.53
C TYR A 375 -24.35 0.86 5.82
N ARG A 376 -25.24 -0.09 6.11
CA ARG A 376 -25.34 -1.34 5.36
C ARG A 376 -26.09 -1.18 4.03
N LEU A 377 -26.87 -0.11 3.85
CA LEU A 377 -27.71 0.05 2.67
C LEU A 377 -26.94 -0.07 1.34
N PRO A 378 -25.75 0.53 1.11
CA PRO A 378 -25.05 0.37 -0.17
C PRO A 378 -24.79 -1.10 -0.51
N TYR A 379 -24.39 -1.91 0.47
CA TYR A 379 -24.15 -3.34 0.26
C TYR A 379 -25.43 -4.15 0.08
N LEU A 380 -26.53 -3.81 0.78
CA LEU A 380 -27.82 -4.47 0.55
C LEU A 380 -28.33 -4.18 -0.86
N LEU A 381 -28.18 -2.94 -1.34
CA LEU A 381 -28.60 -2.52 -2.68
C LEU A 381 -27.80 -3.24 -3.76
N VAL A 382 -26.47 -3.34 -3.65
CA VAL A 382 -25.62 -3.95 -4.70
C VAL A 382 -25.77 -5.48 -4.81
N GLY A 383 -26.41 -6.12 -3.83
CA GLY A 383 -26.83 -7.52 -3.93
C GLY A 383 -28.08 -7.72 -4.78
N ASP A 384 -28.64 -8.93 -4.79
CA ASP A 384 -29.75 -9.33 -5.68
C ASP A 384 -31.08 -9.58 -4.93
N SER A 385 -31.20 -9.05 -3.71
CA SER A 385 -32.39 -9.14 -2.86
C SER A 385 -33.12 -7.80 -2.81
N VAL A 386 -34.44 -7.81 -2.54
CA VAL A 386 -35.20 -6.56 -2.43
C VAL A 386 -35.05 -5.96 -1.04
N VAL A 387 -34.72 -4.66 -0.99
CA VAL A 387 -34.58 -3.92 0.26
C VAL A 387 -35.91 -3.28 0.64
N LEU A 388 -36.35 -3.51 1.88
CA LEU A 388 -37.43 -2.78 2.53
C LEU A 388 -36.81 -1.67 3.38
N LYS A 389 -36.84 -0.45 2.89
CA LYS A 389 -36.16 0.69 3.52
C LYS A 389 -37.15 1.52 4.33
N GLN A 390 -36.83 1.71 5.61
CA GLN A 390 -37.54 2.62 6.49
C GLN A 390 -37.46 4.07 5.97
N ASP A 391 -38.60 4.76 5.98
CA ASP A 391 -38.70 6.20 5.79
C ASP A 391 -38.06 6.90 6.99
N SER A 392 -37.12 7.80 6.70
CA SER A 392 -36.26 8.38 7.71
C SER A 392 -35.84 9.78 7.31
N ILE A 393 -35.66 10.61 8.33
CA ILE A 393 -35.06 11.93 8.18
C ILE A 393 -33.58 11.84 7.80
N TYR A 394 -32.90 10.74 8.14
CA TYR A 394 -31.47 10.58 7.93
C TYR A 394 -31.15 10.06 6.54
N TYR A 395 -30.06 10.57 5.96
CA TYR A 395 -29.63 10.19 4.62
C TYR A 395 -28.11 10.18 4.48
N GLU A 396 -27.61 9.23 3.68
CA GLU A 396 -26.24 9.23 3.17
C GLU A 396 -26.17 9.98 1.83
N HIS A 397 -24.95 10.19 1.32
CA HIS A 397 -24.66 10.99 0.13
C HIS A 397 -25.43 10.61 -1.16
N PHE A 398 -25.93 9.38 -1.27
CA PHE A 398 -26.63 8.89 -2.47
C PHE A 398 -28.15 8.71 -2.28
N TYR A 399 -28.65 8.82 -1.04
CA TYR A 399 -30.05 8.46 -0.72
C TYR A 399 -31.07 9.31 -1.47
N ASN A 400 -30.77 10.59 -1.74
CA ASN A 400 -31.67 11.51 -2.43
C ASN A 400 -31.89 11.16 -3.91
N GLU A 401 -31.05 10.28 -4.48
CA GLU A 401 -31.20 9.77 -5.85
C GLU A 401 -31.96 8.43 -5.88
N LEU A 402 -32.18 7.81 -4.71
CA LEU A 402 -33.00 6.61 -4.62
C LEU A 402 -34.49 6.94 -4.78
N GLN A 403 -35.17 6.18 -5.63
CA GLN A 403 -36.60 6.34 -5.88
C GLN A 403 -37.37 5.19 -5.21
N PRO A 404 -38.35 5.49 -4.33
CA PRO A 404 -39.19 4.46 -3.72
C PRO A 404 -40.01 3.73 -4.81
N TRP A 405 -40.26 2.43 -4.60
CA TRP A 405 -40.91 1.51 -5.56
C TRP A 405 -40.18 1.29 -6.88
N LYS A 406 -39.06 1.98 -7.09
CA LYS A 406 -38.09 1.67 -8.14
C LYS A 406 -36.90 0.94 -7.54
N HIS A 407 -36.09 1.58 -6.71
CA HIS A 407 -34.85 0.98 -6.18
C HIS A 407 -35.05 0.18 -4.88
N TYR A 408 -36.13 0.43 -4.14
CA TYR A 408 -36.44 -0.23 -2.87
C TYR A 408 -37.94 -0.16 -2.55
N ILE A 409 -38.42 -0.98 -1.62
CA ILE A 409 -39.79 -0.91 -1.09
C ILE A 409 -39.81 0.01 0.13
N PRO A 410 -40.54 1.14 0.13
CA PRO A 410 -40.61 2.05 1.27
C PRO A 410 -41.48 1.47 2.40
N VAL A 411 -41.03 1.64 3.64
CA VAL A 411 -41.75 1.31 4.87
C VAL A 411 -41.88 2.56 5.71
N LYS A 412 -43.04 2.82 6.34
CA LYS A 412 -43.24 3.99 7.20
C LYS A 412 -42.21 4.03 8.32
N SER A 413 -41.90 5.25 8.78
CA SER A 413 -40.92 5.48 9.85
C SER A 413 -41.17 4.65 11.10
N ASN A 414 -42.43 4.45 11.50
CA ASN A 414 -42.81 3.66 12.68
C ASN A 414 -43.07 2.16 12.40
N LEU A 415 -42.77 1.66 11.20
CA LEU A 415 -42.97 0.27 10.76
C LEU A 415 -44.44 -0.22 10.72
N SER A 416 -45.41 0.68 10.86
CA SER A 416 -46.84 0.31 10.94
C SER A 416 -47.38 -0.41 9.71
N ASP A 417 -46.76 -0.23 8.54
CA ASP A 417 -47.11 -0.89 7.29
C ASP A 417 -46.14 -2.01 6.87
N LEU A 418 -45.16 -2.37 7.70
CA LEU A 418 -44.14 -3.37 7.34
C LEU A 418 -44.75 -4.72 6.94
N LEU A 419 -45.73 -5.22 7.69
CA LEU A 419 -46.41 -6.49 7.39
C LEU A 419 -47.19 -6.42 6.07
N GLU A 420 -47.84 -5.29 5.79
CA GLU A 420 -48.55 -5.03 4.53
C GLU A 420 -47.56 -5.03 3.36
N LYS A 421 -46.42 -4.35 3.49
CA LYS A 421 -45.38 -4.28 2.44
C LYS A 421 -44.72 -5.63 2.19
N LEU A 422 -44.48 -6.41 3.22
CA LEU A 422 -43.98 -7.78 3.09
C LEU A 422 -44.99 -8.70 2.40
N LYS A 423 -46.28 -8.59 2.75
CA LYS A 423 -47.33 -9.33 2.07
C LYS A 423 -47.41 -8.94 0.59
N TRP A 424 -47.41 -7.63 0.29
CA TRP A 424 -47.37 -7.13 -1.08
C TRP A 424 -46.19 -7.73 -1.85
N ALA A 425 -44.97 -7.70 -1.29
CA ALA A 425 -43.78 -8.20 -1.95
C ALA A 425 -43.84 -9.71 -2.25
N LYS A 426 -44.50 -10.49 -1.38
CA LYS A 426 -44.75 -11.92 -1.60
C LYS A 426 -45.79 -12.17 -2.69
N ASP A 427 -46.87 -11.39 -2.69
CA ASP A 427 -47.95 -11.49 -3.67
C ASP A 427 -47.53 -10.98 -5.06
N HIS A 428 -46.48 -10.14 -5.12
CA HIS A 428 -45.95 -9.47 -6.31
C HIS A 428 -44.45 -9.82 -6.52
N ASP A 429 -44.12 -11.11 -6.51
CA ASP A 429 -42.73 -11.60 -6.52
C ASP A 429 -41.91 -11.10 -7.72
N ALA A 430 -42.55 -11.02 -8.90
CA ALA A 430 -41.92 -10.52 -10.11
C ALA A 430 -41.62 -9.01 -10.04
N GLU A 431 -42.54 -8.20 -9.52
CA GLU A 431 -42.29 -6.78 -9.27
C GLU A 431 -41.20 -6.59 -8.19
N ALA A 432 -41.24 -7.37 -7.10
CA ALA A 432 -40.21 -7.32 -6.06
C ALA A 432 -38.81 -7.65 -6.61
N LYS A 433 -38.70 -8.67 -7.46
CA LYS A 433 -37.45 -9.02 -8.18
C LYS A 433 -36.98 -7.88 -9.08
N LYS A 434 -37.90 -7.21 -9.78
CA LYS A 434 -37.59 -6.06 -10.63
C LYS A 434 -37.06 -4.88 -9.79
N ILE A 435 -37.69 -4.59 -8.65
CA ILE A 435 -37.23 -3.54 -7.73
C ILE A 435 -35.81 -3.84 -7.24
N ALA A 436 -35.57 -5.09 -6.77
CA ALA A 436 -34.24 -5.55 -6.37
C ALA A 436 -33.19 -5.31 -7.46
N LYS A 437 -33.49 -5.74 -8.70
CA LYS A 437 -32.58 -5.57 -9.84
C LYS A 437 -32.28 -4.10 -10.13
N THR A 438 -33.27 -3.22 -10.10
CA THR A 438 -33.03 -1.80 -10.36
C THR A 438 -32.30 -1.09 -9.21
N GLY A 439 -32.50 -1.51 -7.96
CA GLY A 439 -31.68 -1.05 -6.83
C GLY A 439 -30.22 -1.50 -6.95
N GLN A 440 -30.01 -2.73 -7.40
CA GLN A 440 -28.69 -3.28 -7.73
C GLN A 440 -27.99 -2.51 -8.83
N GLU A 441 -28.69 -2.23 -9.93
CA GLU A 441 -28.17 -1.43 -11.03
C GLU A 441 -27.81 -0.01 -10.59
N PHE A 442 -28.62 0.62 -9.72
CA PHE A 442 -28.28 1.91 -9.14
C PHE A 442 -26.94 1.85 -8.38
N ALA A 443 -26.77 0.90 -7.46
CA ALA A 443 -25.55 0.80 -6.68
C ALA A 443 -24.31 0.47 -7.54
N ARG A 444 -24.46 -0.41 -8.53
CA ARG A 444 -23.38 -0.76 -9.48
C ARG A 444 -22.88 0.41 -10.33
N ASN A 445 -23.71 1.42 -10.54
CA ASN A 445 -23.43 2.54 -11.44
C ASN A 445 -23.05 3.83 -10.71
N ASN A 446 -23.17 3.89 -9.38
CA ASN A 446 -23.02 5.15 -8.62
C ASN A 446 -22.26 5.01 -7.29
N LEU A 447 -21.88 3.79 -6.89
CA LEU A 447 -21.28 3.51 -5.57
C LEU A 447 -20.03 2.62 -5.67
N MET A 448 -19.41 2.52 -6.84
CA MET A 448 -18.17 1.80 -7.04
C MET A 448 -16.96 2.65 -6.60
N GLY A 449 -15.76 2.06 -6.58
CA GLY A 449 -14.58 2.73 -6.02
C GLY A 449 -14.24 4.05 -6.72
N ASP A 450 -14.34 4.09 -8.04
CA ASP A 450 -14.18 5.32 -8.84
C ASP A 450 -15.23 6.39 -8.49
N ASP A 451 -16.50 6.01 -8.32
CA ASP A 451 -17.58 6.93 -7.93
C ASP A 451 -17.27 7.61 -6.58
N ILE A 452 -16.76 6.86 -5.60
CA ILE A 452 -16.41 7.40 -4.28
C ILE A 452 -15.25 8.40 -4.37
N PHE A 453 -14.20 8.09 -5.14
CA PHE A 453 -13.10 9.04 -5.38
C PHE A 453 -13.58 10.29 -6.12
N CYS A 454 -14.43 10.14 -7.14
CA CYS A 454 -15.02 11.25 -7.87
C CYS A 454 -15.87 12.15 -6.95
N TYR A 455 -16.67 11.56 -6.05
CA TYR A 455 -17.48 12.31 -5.09
C TYR A 455 -16.61 13.19 -4.20
N TYR A 456 -15.60 12.61 -3.54
CA TYR A 456 -14.71 13.37 -2.67
C TYR A 456 -13.98 14.50 -3.41
N PHE A 457 -13.41 14.21 -4.58
CA PHE A 457 -12.69 15.22 -5.36
C PHE A 457 -13.62 16.38 -5.75
N LYS A 458 -14.81 16.07 -6.30
CA LYS A 458 -15.80 17.07 -6.70
C LYS A 458 -16.32 17.88 -5.51
N LEU A 459 -16.47 17.25 -4.35
CA LEU A 459 -16.88 17.91 -3.11
C LEU A 459 -15.83 18.96 -2.69
N PHE A 460 -14.56 18.57 -2.60
CA PHE A 460 -13.49 19.51 -2.24
C PHE A 460 -13.27 20.60 -3.28
N GLN A 461 -13.36 20.26 -4.57
CA GLN A 461 -13.30 21.24 -5.66
C GLN A 461 -14.44 22.26 -5.56
N GLY A 462 -15.68 21.80 -5.41
CA GLY A 462 -16.85 22.66 -5.27
C GLY A 462 -16.76 23.55 -4.02
N TYR A 463 -16.34 22.99 -2.90
CA TYR A 463 -16.22 23.72 -1.64
C TYR A 463 -15.06 24.74 -1.63
N ALA A 464 -13.91 24.40 -2.22
CA ALA A 464 -12.78 25.32 -2.36
C ALA A 464 -13.15 26.57 -3.16
N ASN A 465 -13.95 26.42 -4.23
CA ASN A 465 -14.42 27.54 -5.05
C ASN A 465 -15.34 28.52 -4.30
N LEU A 466 -15.88 28.13 -3.15
CA LEU A 466 -16.69 29.01 -2.30
C LEU A 466 -15.85 29.83 -1.33
N GLN A 467 -14.55 29.52 -1.16
CA GLN A 467 -13.70 30.20 -0.19
C GLN A 467 -13.25 31.58 -0.68
N VAL A 468 -13.53 32.61 0.11
CA VAL A 468 -13.25 34.01 -0.27
C VAL A 468 -11.83 34.47 0.07
N SER A 469 -11.08 33.67 0.83
CA SER A 469 -9.69 33.92 1.19
C SER A 469 -8.86 32.64 1.04
N GLU A 470 -7.55 32.81 0.96
CA GLU A 470 -6.62 31.69 0.87
C GLU A 470 -6.62 30.85 2.17
N PRO A 471 -6.74 29.52 2.08
CA PRO A 471 -6.59 28.60 3.23
C PRO A 471 -5.26 28.78 3.95
N GLN A 472 -5.27 28.72 5.29
CA GLN A 472 -4.07 28.90 6.10
C GLN A 472 -3.77 27.68 6.97
N ILE A 473 -2.48 27.39 7.16
CA ILE A 473 -2.02 26.44 8.17
C ILE A 473 -2.03 27.18 9.51
N ARG A 474 -3.02 26.88 10.34
CA ARG A 474 -3.25 27.59 11.60
C ARG A 474 -2.40 27.06 12.75
N GLU A 475 -2.24 27.89 13.78
CA GLU A 475 -1.53 27.52 15.00
C GLU A 475 -2.13 26.24 15.64
N GLY A 476 -1.24 25.28 15.91
CA GLY A 476 -1.58 23.98 16.49
C GLY A 476 -2.06 22.94 15.47
N MET A 477 -2.11 23.25 14.16
CA MET A 477 -2.28 22.23 13.14
C MET A 477 -1.00 21.40 12.99
N LYS A 478 -1.17 20.09 12.90
CA LYS A 478 -0.11 19.12 12.62
C LYS A 478 -0.24 18.62 11.20
N ARG A 479 0.87 18.36 10.52
CA ARG A 479 0.85 17.65 9.24
C ARG A 479 0.32 16.24 9.48
N VAL A 480 -0.56 15.76 8.62
CA VAL A 480 -0.94 14.35 8.58
C VAL A 480 0.16 13.64 7.81
N GLU A 481 0.95 12.84 8.53
CA GLU A 481 2.04 12.10 7.90
C GLU A 481 1.48 10.94 7.06
N PRO A 482 2.02 10.72 5.85
CA PRO A 482 1.70 9.51 5.10
C PRO A 482 2.17 8.28 5.90
N HIS A 483 1.42 7.19 5.84
CA HIS A 483 1.84 5.93 6.46
C HIS A 483 3.17 5.47 5.84
N SER A 484 4.21 5.47 6.67
CA SER A 484 5.56 4.89 6.56
C SER A 484 6.28 5.03 5.21
N GLU A 485 7.45 5.68 5.28
CA GLU A 485 8.47 5.82 4.23
C GLU A 485 9.14 4.49 3.80
N ASP A 486 8.65 3.35 4.29
CA ASP A 486 9.10 2.01 3.94
C ASP A 486 8.21 1.40 2.84
N ASP A 487 8.12 2.06 1.69
CA ASP A 487 7.61 1.39 0.49
C ASP A 487 8.74 0.44 0.03
N LEU A 488 8.62 -0.85 0.37
CA LEU A 488 9.46 -1.95 -0.14
C LEU A 488 9.66 -1.92 -1.67
N PHE A 489 8.78 -1.19 -2.37
CA PHE A 489 8.79 -0.93 -3.80
C PHE A 489 8.77 0.59 -4.07
N PRO A 490 9.95 1.26 -4.08
CA PRO A 490 10.01 2.70 -4.24
C PRO A 490 9.39 3.15 -5.56
N CYS A 491 8.40 4.03 -5.49
CA CYS A 491 7.79 4.59 -6.68
C CYS A 491 8.64 5.72 -7.28
N THR A 492 8.98 5.62 -8.56
CA THR A 492 9.54 6.75 -9.32
C THR A 492 8.40 7.53 -9.97
N CYS A 493 8.14 8.76 -9.52
CA CYS A 493 7.08 9.57 -10.14
C CYS A 493 7.55 10.20 -11.46
N HIS A 494 6.90 9.84 -12.57
CA HIS A 494 7.23 10.37 -13.91
C HIS A 494 6.47 11.67 -14.23
N ARG A 495 5.48 12.02 -13.40
CA ARG A 495 4.66 13.24 -13.55
C ARG A 495 5.30 14.47 -12.88
N ARG A 496 6.29 14.27 -11.98
CA ARG A 496 7.01 15.37 -11.33
C ARG A 496 7.85 16.13 -12.35
N LYS A 497 7.56 17.41 -12.54
CA LYS A 497 8.49 18.33 -13.21
C LYS A 497 9.65 18.60 -12.25
N PHE A 498 10.87 18.22 -12.64
CA PHE A 498 12.07 18.57 -11.89
C PHE A 498 12.22 20.10 -11.88
N PHE A 499 12.05 20.73 -10.72
CA PHE A 499 12.49 22.10 -10.49
C PHE A 499 13.97 22.05 -10.08
N LEU A 500 14.86 22.32 -11.02
CA LEU A 500 16.28 22.54 -10.69
C LEU A 500 16.40 23.96 -10.13
N GLN A 501 16.57 24.09 -8.82
CA GLN A 501 16.81 25.39 -8.18
C GLN A 501 18.32 25.70 -8.25
N VAL A 502 18.74 26.49 -9.25
CA VAL A 502 20.14 26.92 -9.40
C VAL A 502 20.36 28.20 -8.60
N TYR A 503 21.17 28.14 -7.55
CA TYR A 503 21.63 29.33 -6.82
C TYR A 503 22.87 29.90 -7.51
N LEU A 504 22.76 31.11 -8.07
CA LEU A 504 23.88 31.86 -8.62
C LEU A 504 24.42 32.81 -7.55
N HIS A 505 25.62 32.54 -7.03
CA HIS A 505 26.33 33.48 -6.15
C HIS A 505 27.33 34.31 -6.95
N THR A 506 27.12 35.63 -6.98
CA THR A 506 28.10 36.57 -7.56
C THR A 506 29.06 37.07 -6.49
N CYS A 507 30.30 36.59 -6.48
CA CYS A 507 31.39 37.25 -5.76
C CYS A 507 31.96 38.37 -6.63
N LYS A 508 31.84 39.63 -6.18
CA LYS A 508 32.75 40.70 -6.59
C LYS A 508 33.99 40.55 -5.70
N TYR A 509 35.18 40.33 -6.26
CA TYR A 509 36.55 40.57 -5.73
C TYR A 509 37.52 39.45 -6.18
N ASP A 510 38.76 39.84 -6.52
CA ASP A 510 39.84 38.95 -6.95
C ASP A 510 40.20 37.95 -5.84
N ILE A 511 39.98 36.65 -6.09
CA ILE A 511 40.15 35.60 -5.07
C ILE A 511 41.64 35.33 -4.81
N THR A 512 42.12 35.65 -3.61
CA THR A 512 43.43 35.22 -3.11
C THR A 512 43.34 33.86 -2.41
N TYR A 513 44.47 33.14 -2.33
CA TYR A 513 44.56 31.78 -1.74
C TYR A 513 44.08 31.68 -0.29
N LYS A 514 43.99 32.82 0.42
CA LYS A 514 43.56 32.91 1.82
C LYS A 514 42.02 32.92 1.95
N GLU A 515 41.30 33.54 1.01
CA GLU A 515 39.84 33.69 1.06
C GLU A 515 39.10 32.38 0.72
N LEU A 516 39.70 31.52 -0.10
CA LEU A 516 39.21 30.16 -0.38
C LEU A 516 39.22 29.25 0.85
N GLN A 517 40.03 29.55 1.88
CA GLN A 517 39.98 28.83 3.15
C GLN A 517 38.89 29.35 4.10
N GLU A 518 38.54 30.63 4.02
CA GLU A 518 37.51 31.24 4.87
C GLU A 518 36.07 30.94 4.37
N ALA A 519 35.88 30.76 3.06
CA ALA A 519 34.61 30.31 2.49
C ALA A 519 34.13 28.94 3.02
N ARG A 520 35.02 28.13 3.62
CA ARG A 520 34.69 26.85 4.27
C ARG A 520 33.96 27.00 5.62
N ARG A 521 33.78 28.21 6.15
CA ARG A 521 33.34 28.42 7.55
C ARG A 521 32.14 29.37 7.77
N CYS A 522 31.42 29.83 6.75
CA CYS A 522 30.35 30.83 6.96
C CYS A 522 28.99 30.46 6.31
N PRO A 523 27.92 30.17 7.07
CA PRO A 523 26.58 29.91 6.50
C PRO A 523 25.73 31.15 6.19
N LEU A 524 26.17 32.37 6.47
CA LEU A 524 25.31 33.56 6.38
C LEU A 524 26.13 34.81 6.01
N LEU A 525 26.13 35.19 4.74
CA LEU A 525 26.40 36.56 4.31
C LEU A 525 25.18 37.08 3.55
N LEU A 526 24.43 37.94 4.25
CA LEU A 526 23.28 38.70 3.77
C LEU A 526 23.70 39.63 2.62
N GLY A 527 23.05 39.48 1.46
CA GLY A 527 23.13 40.43 0.35
C GLY A 527 23.53 39.80 -1.00
N CYS A 528 22.70 38.91 -1.55
CA CYS A 528 22.88 38.38 -2.90
C CYS A 528 21.59 38.55 -3.71
N ASN A 529 21.69 39.16 -4.90
CA ASN A 529 20.59 39.17 -5.87
C ASN A 529 20.55 37.81 -6.58
N ALA A 530 19.41 37.11 -6.46
CA ALA A 530 19.15 35.89 -7.21
C ALA A 530 18.79 36.23 -8.67
N LEU A 531 19.42 35.55 -9.63
CA LEU A 531 18.99 35.59 -11.03
C LEU A 531 18.01 34.43 -11.27
N TYR A 532 16.72 34.74 -11.42
CA TYR A 532 15.71 33.75 -11.79
C TYR A 532 15.75 33.53 -13.30
N VAL A 533 16.16 32.35 -13.75
CA VAL A 533 16.08 32.00 -15.18
C VAL A 533 14.88 31.10 -15.40
N TYR A 534 13.86 31.65 -16.06
CA TYR A 534 12.69 30.91 -16.53
C TYR A 534 13.06 30.20 -17.85
N TYR A 535 12.81 28.90 -17.95
CA TYR A 535 13.06 28.15 -19.20
C TYR A 535 11.76 27.68 -19.86
N SER A 536 11.67 27.94 -21.16
CA SER A 536 10.67 27.40 -22.09
C SER A 536 11.03 25.97 -22.54
N THR A 537 10.01 25.19 -22.93
CA THR A 537 10.01 23.77 -23.27
C THR A 537 10.78 23.32 -24.53
N VAL A 538 11.69 24.12 -25.09
CA VAL A 538 12.40 23.78 -26.34
C VAL A 538 13.80 23.25 -26.04
N LYS A 539 14.00 21.92 -26.17
CA LYS A 539 15.33 21.30 -26.12
C LYS A 539 16.15 21.68 -27.35
N MET A 540 17.36 22.19 -27.15
CA MET A 540 18.28 22.57 -28.24
C MET A 540 19.31 21.47 -28.53
N SER A 541 19.74 21.37 -29.80
CA SER A 541 20.87 20.53 -30.19
C SER A 541 22.21 21.21 -29.85
N HIS A 542 23.19 20.38 -29.48
CA HIS A 542 24.55 20.79 -29.14
C HIS A 542 25.56 19.84 -29.79
N THR A 543 26.78 20.31 -29.98
CA THR A 543 27.89 19.52 -30.55
C THR A 543 28.93 19.25 -29.47
N GLU A 544 29.40 18.01 -29.40
CA GLU A 544 30.50 17.61 -28.51
C GLU A 544 31.85 17.71 -29.24
N VAL A 545 32.81 18.41 -28.65
CA VAL A 545 34.15 18.64 -29.19
C VAL A 545 35.19 18.21 -28.17
N LYS A 546 36.06 17.26 -28.54
CA LYS A 546 37.19 16.82 -27.70
C LYS A 546 38.37 17.78 -27.88
N LEU A 547 38.98 18.20 -26.77
CA LEU A 547 40.06 19.19 -26.74
C LEU A 547 41.23 18.70 -25.88
N LYS A 548 42.42 19.22 -26.21
CA LYS A 548 43.64 19.03 -25.43
C LYS A 548 44.15 20.40 -24.98
N ILE A 549 44.09 20.67 -23.68
CA ILE A 549 44.43 22.00 -23.11
C ILE A 549 45.86 21.98 -22.56
N PRO A 550 46.76 22.90 -22.99
CA PRO A 550 48.11 23.02 -22.46
C PRO A 550 48.15 23.28 -20.95
N PHE A 551 48.94 22.50 -20.21
CA PHE A 551 49.09 22.61 -18.77
C PHE A 551 50.52 22.24 -18.31
N GLY A 552 51.39 23.25 -18.21
CA GLY A 552 52.83 23.03 -18.01
C GLY A 552 53.42 22.22 -19.17
N ASN A 553 54.15 21.14 -18.86
CA ASN A 553 54.70 20.22 -19.87
C ASN A 553 53.73 19.08 -20.25
N LYS A 554 52.45 19.18 -19.87
CA LYS A 554 51.41 18.16 -20.11
C LYS A 554 50.20 18.76 -20.82
N LEU A 555 49.33 17.90 -21.32
CA LEU A 555 48.02 18.25 -21.88
C LEU A 555 46.92 17.71 -20.98
N LEU A 556 45.89 18.52 -20.73
CA LEU A 556 44.65 18.10 -20.07
C LEU A 556 43.65 17.62 -21.12
N ASP A 557 43.02 16.48 -20.84
CA ASP A 557 41.86 16.01 -21.58
C ASP A 557 40.63 16.83 -21.22
N ALA A 558 39.98 17.42 -22.22
CA ALA A 558 38.76 18.17 -22.06
C ALA A 558 37.74 17.85 -23.15
N VAL A 559 36.48 18.10 -22.85
CA VAL A 559 35.35 18.01 -23.77
C VAL A 559 34.50 19.25 -23.61
N CYS A 560 34.19 19.89 -24.74
CA CYS A 560 33.24 21.00 -24.80
C CYS A 560 31.92 20.55 -25.40
N LEU A 561 30.82 21.05 -24.87
CA LEU A 561 29.50 20.95 -25.44
C LEU A 561 29.07 22.35 -25.87
N VAL A 562 28.93 22.53 -27.18
CA VAL A 562 28.70 23.81 -27.83
C VAL A 562 27.23 23.87 -28.30
N PRO A 563 26.39 24.77 -27.76
CA PRO A 563 25.02 24.94 -28.22
C PRO A 563 24.97 25.63 -29.60
N ASN A 564 23.98 25.31 -30.42
CA ASN A 564 23.81 25.83 -31.79
C ASN A 564 23.33 27.30 -31.90
N LYS A 565 23.60 28.15 -30.91
CA LYS A 565 23.24 29.59 -30.89
C LYS A 565 24.35 30.44 -30.25
N ASN A 566 24.21 31.77 -30.38
CA ASN A 566 25.13 32.77 -29.81
C ASN A 566 25.34 32.53 -28.30
N ILE A 567 26.60 32.33 -27.91
CA ILE A 567 27.00 31.89 -26.58
C ILE A 567 27.30 33.12 -25.73
N ALA A 568 26.51 33.39 -24.70
CA ALA A 568 26.79 34.49 -23.77
C ALA A 568 27.70 34.05 -22.61
N TYR A 569 27.57 32.82 -22.11
CA TYR A 569 28.30 32.38 -20.92
C TYR A 569 28.76 30.92 -21.02
N GLY A 570 29.93 30.63 -20.46
CA GLY A 570 30.49 29.28 -20.35
C GLY A 570 30.46 28.74 -18.92
N ILE A 571 30.37 27.42 -18.76
CA ILE A 571 30.42 26.73 -17.47
C ILE A 571 31.54 25.68 -17.55
N ILE A 572 32.50 25.76 -16.64
CA ILE A 572 33.54 24.73 -16.46
C ILE A 572 33.08 23.75 -15.40
N LEU A 573 33.02 22.47 -15.74
CA LEU A 573 32.56 21.37 -14.89
C LEU A 573 33.71 20.41 -14.60
N THR A 574 33.91 20.05 -13.32
CA THR A 574 34.84 18.97 -12.95
C THR A 574 34.49 18.39 -11.57
N HIS A 575 34.90 17.15 -11.35
CA HIS A 575 34.52 16.33 -10.20
C HIS A 575 35.50 16.44 -9.02
N GLY A 576 36.08 17.62 -8.76
CA GLY A 576 36.96 17.80 -7.61
C GLY A 576 38.18 16.86 -7.58
N ALA A 577 38.52 16.29 -6.41
CA ALA A 577 39.69 15.44 -6.25
C ALA A 577 39.54 14.12 -7.05
N SER A 578 40.48 13.86 -7.96
CA SER A 578 40.61 12.64 -8.79
C SER A 578 39.47 12.33 -9.79
N GLY A 579 38.78 13.34 -10.30
CA GLY A 579 37.66 13.16 -11.22
C GLY A 579 38.02 12.84 -12.68
N ASP A 580 37.46 11.76 -13.22
CA ASP A 580 37.32 11.54 -14.67
C ASP A 580 36.20 12.43 -15.22
N MET A 581 36.45 13.13 -16.33
CA MET A 581 35.42 13.94 -16.98
C MET A 581 34.21 13.13 -17.48
N ASN A 582 34.36 11.81 -17.67
CA ASN A 582 33.35 10.92 -18.23
C ASN A 582 32.45 10.25 -17.19
N LEU A 583 32.41 10.78 -15.97
CA LEU A 583 31.45 10.31 -14.98
C LEU A 583 30.01 10.56 -15.47
N PRO A 584 29.10 9.55 -15.38
CA PRO A 584 27.77 9.62 -15.98
C PRO A 584 26.95 10.85 -15.57
N HIS A 585 27.02 11.26 -14.31
CA HIS A 585 26.33 12.43 -13.79
C HIS A 585 26.90 13.75 -14.32
N LEU A 586 28.23 13.86 -14.46
CA LEU A 586 28.88 15.03 -15.04
C LEU A 586 28.55 15.18 -16.54
N MET A 587 28.50 14.05 -17.26
CA MET A 587 28.08 14.01 -18.65
C MET A 587 26.60 14.40 -18.82
N SER A 588 25.72 13.88 -17.97
CA SER A 588 24.29 14.20 -17.96
C SER A 588 24.05 15.68 -17.68
N LEU A 589 24.70 16.24 -16.66
CA LEU A 589 24.62 17.66 -16.32
C LEU A 589 25.12 18.56 -17.45
N ALA A 590 26.28 18.24 -18.04
CA ALA A 590 26.85 19.01 -19.15
C ALA A 590 25.92 19.00 -20.38
N SER A 591 25.36 17.83 -20.73
CA SER A 591 24.43 17.70 -21.85
C SER A 591 23.11 18.44 -21.59
N HIS A 592 22.61 18.40 -20.36
CA HIS A 592 21.43 19.14 -19.95
C HIS A 592 21.65 20.65 -20.09
N LEU A 593 22.73 21.19 -19.52
CA LEU A 593 23.07 22.63 -19.60
C LEU A 593 23.29 23.07 -21.06
N ALA A 594 23.97 22.26 -21.87
CA ALA A 594 24.17 22.55 -23.29
C ALA A 594 22.86 22.56 -24.08
N SER A 595 21.94 21.65 -23.79
CA SER A 595 20.60 21.63 -24.42
C SER A 595 19.72 22.84 -24.04
N HIS A 596 20.12 23.63 -23.05
CA HIS A 596 19.46 24.86 -22.61
C HIS A 596 20.27 26.13 -22.94
N GLY A 597 21.29 26.02 -23.80
CA GLY A 597 21.99 27.17 -24.38
C GLY A 597 23.26 27.60 -23.66
N PHE A 598 23.78 26.83 -22.70
CA PHE A 598 25.07 27.11 -22.06
C PHE A 598 26.22 26.39 -22.75
N PHE A 599 27.34 27.08 -22.94
CA PHE A 599 28.58 26.39 -23.30
C PHE A 599 29.13 25.66 -22.08
N CYS A 600 29.42 24.36 -22.19
CA CYS A 600 29.93 23.57 -21.08
C CYS A 600 31.28 22.96 -21.41
N LEU A 601 32.29 23.11 -20.55
CA LEU A 601 33.60 22.49 -20.68
C LEU A 601 33.85 21.58 -19.48
N ARG A 602 34.00 20.28 -19.72
CA ARG A 602 34.41 19.29 -18.72
C ARG A 602 35.85 18.85 -18.98
N PHE A 603 36.66 18.67 -17.94
CA PHE A 603 38.06 18.23 -18.10
C PHE A 603 38.52 17.30 -16.99
N THR A 604 39.44 16.39 -17.32
CA THR A 604 39.99 15.41 -16.39
C THR A 604 41.18 16.01 -15.62
N CYS A 605 41.16 15.92 -14.30
CA CYS A 605 42.25 16.39 -13.44
C CYS A 605 42.63 15.34 -12.38
N LYS A 606 43.67 14.55 -12.65
CA LYS A 606 44.10 13.42 -11.80
C LYS A 606 45.01 13.79 -10.62
N GLY A 607 45.23 15.08 -10.35
CA GLY A 607 46.13 15.54 -9.28
C GLY A 607 45.48 15.58 -7.89
N LEU A 608 46.07 14.88 -6.91
CA LEU A 608 45.64 14.90 -5.50
C LEU A 608 45.99 16.21 -4.77
N ASN A 609 46.94 17.00 -5.29
CA ASN A 609 47.37 18.28 -4.72
C ASN A 609 46.46 19.45 -5.15
N ILE A 610 45.97 20.24 -4.18
CA ILE A 610 45.11 21.40 -4.43
C ILE A 610 45.77 22.49 -5.28
N VAL A 611 47.07 22.74 -5.09
CA VAL A 611 47.84 23.71 -5.89
C VAL A 611 47.91 23.27 -7.35
N HIS A 612 48.03 21.96 -7.60
CA HIS A 612 48.02 21.41 -8.95
C HIS A 612 46.65 21.59 -9.62
N ARG A 613 45.56 21.34 -8.89
CA ARG A 613 44.19 21.55 -9.38
C ARG A 613 43.92 23.02 -9.73
N ILE A 614 44.32 23.94 -8.86
CA ILE A 614 44.19 25.38 -9.11
C ILE A 614 44.94 25.77 -10.39
N LYS A 615 46.16 25.27 -10.58
CA LYS A 615 46.92 25.54 -11.82
C LYS A 615 46.21 24.94 -13.05
N ALA A 616 45.61 23.75 -12.94
CA ALA A 616 44.88 23.11 -14.03
C ALA A 616 43.61 23.90 -14.41
N TYR A 617 42.84 24.34 -13.43
CA TYR A 617 41.70 25.24 -13.65
C TYR A 617 42.11 26.56 -14.29
N LYS A 618 43.19 27.18 -13.81
CA LYS A 618 43.72 28.41 -14.42
C LYS A 618 44.12 28.20 -15.88
N ALA A 619 44.68 27.05 -16.23
CA ALA A 619 45.02 26.72 -17.61
C ALA A 619 43.77 26.57 -18.50
N VAL A 620 42.72 25.92 -18.00
CA VAL A 620 41.43 25.79 -18.71
C VAL A 620 40.75 27.15 -18.89
N LEU A 621 40.73 27.97 -17.84
CA LEU A 621 40.16 29.31 -17.89
C LEU A 621 40.93 30.22 -18.86
N ASN A 622 42.27 30.18 -18.81
CA ASN A 622 43.11 30.92 -19.75
C ASN A 622 42.89 30.46 -21.18
N TYR A 623 42.79 29.15 -21.43
CA TYR A 623 42.49 28.59 -22.75
C TYR A 623 41.17 29.13 -23.31
N LEU A 624 40.11 29.18 -22.49
CA LEU A 624 38.84 29.77 -22.89
C LEU A 624 38.93 31.29 -23.14
N LYS A 625 39.72 32.02 -22.34
CA LYS A 625 39.93 33.46 -22.51
C LYS A 625 40.70 33.81 -23.78
N THR A 626 41.69 32.99 -24.15
CA THR A 626 42.57 33.24 -25.31
C THR A 626 42.10 32.56 -26.59
N SER A 627 41.11 31.65 -26.50
CA SER A 627 40.55 30.99 -27.68
C SER A 627 39.73 31.99 -28.49
N GLY A 628 40.11 32.21 -29.76
CA GLY A 628 39.30 32.97 -30.71
C GLY A 628 38.05 32.24 -31.19
N GLU A 629 37.89 30.95 -30.84
CA GLU A 629 36.81 30.09 -31.32
C GLU A 629 35.49 30.31 -30.55
N TYR A 630 35.55 30.70 -29.27
CA TYR A 630 34.37 30.85 -28.41
C TYR A 630 34.33 32.25 -27.78
N LYS A 631 33.48 33.14 -28.31
CA LYS A 631 33.29 34.49 -27.76
C LYS A 631 32.34 34.45 -26.55
N LEU A 632 32.87 34.21 -25.35
CA LEU A 632 32.11 34.16 -24.10
C LEU A 632 32.10 35.53 -23.40
N ALA A 633 30.95 35.99 -22.89
CA ALA A 633 30.85 37.19 -22.05
C ALA A 633 31.21 36.93 -20.58
N GLY A 634 31.28 35.67 -20.16
CA GLY A 634 31.74 35.26 -18.82
C GLY A 634 31.84 33.74 -18.67
N VAL A 635 32.56 33.28 -17.65
CA VAL A 635 32.74 31.85 -17.35
C VAL A 635 32.43 31.58 -15.87
N PHE A 636 31.63 30.55 -15.62
CA PHE A 636 31.26 30.07 -14.29
C PHE A 636 31.97 28.75 -13.98
N LEU A 637 32.22 28.48 -12.69
CA LEU A 637 32.81 27.23 -12.20
C LEU A 637 31.72 26.42 -11.49
N GLY A 638 31.44 25.21 -11.96
CA GLY A 638 30.55 24.25 -11.29
C GLY A 638 31.34 23.09 -10.68
N ALA A 639 31.04 22.75 -9.42
CA ALA A 639 31.60 21.59 -8.72
C ALA A 639 30.50 20.83 -7.96
N ILE A 640 30.75 19.54 -7.70
CA ILE A 640 29.89 18.68 -6.88
C ILE A 640 30.57 18.55 -5.51
N GLU A 641 29.86 18.86 -4.42
CA GLU A 641 30.31 18.52 -3.06
C GLU A 641 29.87 17.10 -2.68
N SER A 642 30.78 16.33 -2.10
CA SER A 642 30.48 15.06 -1.43
C SER A 642 30.76 15.21 0.07
N TRP A 643 29.74 15.52 0.87
CA TRP A 643 29.77 15.37 2.33
C TRP A 643 28.51 14.62 2.81
N SER A 644 28.75 13.65 3.69
CA SER A 644 27.77 12.84 4.41
C SER A 644 27.01 13.68 5.46
N ILE A 645 25.73 13.94 5.20
CA ILE A 645 24.71 14.46 6.14
C ILE A 645 23.47 13.54 6.00
N PRO A 646 22.72 13.23 7.09
CA PRO A 646 21.65 12.23 7.05
C PRO A 646 20.61 12.53 5.96
N GLN A 647 20.30 11.50 5.17
CA GLN A 647 19.45 11.58 3.99
C GLN A 647 18.04 12.07 4.33
N THR A 648 17.79 13.35 4.03
CA THR A 648 16.46 13.89 3.78
C THR A 648 16.58 14.71 2.50
N SER A 649 15.78 14.37 1.49
CA SER A 649 15.83 14.85 0.10
C SER A 649 16.91 14.23 -0.80
N SER A 650 16.47 13.57 -1.87
CA SER A 650 17.26 13.15 -3.02
C SER A 650 17.52 14.33 -3.99
N ALA A 651 17.96 15.46 -3.45
CA ALA A 651 18.41 16.60 -4.26
C ALA A 651 19.94 16.64 -4.25
N GLU A 652 20.57 16.26 -5.37
CA GLU A 652 21.99 16.58 -5.59
C GLU A 652 22.13 18.11 -5.70
N ARG A 653 22.81 18.72 -4.72
CA ARG A 653 23.08 20.16 -4.68
C ARG A 653 24.29 20.45 -5.57
N VAL A 654 24.12 21.29 -6.60
CA VAL A 654 25.24 21.79 -7.43
C VAL A 654 25.45 23.26 -7.11
N GLU A 655 26.61 23.61 -6.58
CA GLU A 655 27.00 25.01 -6.33
C GLU A 655 27.82 25.54 -7.51
N ILE A 656 27.44 26.72 -8.02
CA ILE A 656 28.11 27.39 -9.14
C ILE A 656 28.67 28.73 -8.67
N PHE A 657 30.00 28.89 -8.74
CA PHE A 657 30.70 30.12 -8.38
C PHE A 657 30.93 30.99 -9.64
N SER A 658 30.71 32.31 -9.56
CA SER A 658 31.00 33.24 -10.65
C SER A 658 32.29 34.05 -10.43
N GLU A 659 33.04 34.30 -11.50
CA GLU A 659 34.00 35.41 -11.60
C GLU A 659 33.59 36.32 -12.77
N ARG A 660 33.46 37.64 -12.54
CA ARG A 660 33.13 38.61 -13.60
C ARG A 660 34.43 39.09 -14.23
N VAL A 661 34.70 38.72 -15.48
CA VAL A 661 35.93 39.14 -16.20
C VAL A 661 35.57 40.30 -17.13
N THR A 662 36.01 41.51 -16.79
CA THR A 662 35.89 42.68 -17.68
C THR A 662 37.00 42.65 -18.74
N THR A 663 36.62 42.70 -20.02
CA THR A 663 37.55 42.95 -21.13
C THR A 663 37.61 44.46 -21.38
N SER A 664 38.72 45.11 -21.01
CA SER A 664 39.03 46.47 -21.44
C SER A 664 40.46 46.50 -21.95
N PRO A 665 40.75 47.11 -23.12
CA PRO A 665 42.12 47.27 -23.61
C PRO A 665 42.87 48.34 -22.79
N PRO A 666 44.21 48.31 -22.78
CA PRO A 666 45.03 49.18 -21.92
C PRO A 666 44.93 50.64 -22.40
N SER A 667 44.58 51.55 -21.50
CA SER A 667 44.75 52.98 -21.70
C SER A 667 46.16 53.41 -21.26
N GLU A 668 46.86 54.06 -22.17
CA GLU A 668 48.16 54.69 -21.99
C GLU A 668 48.15 55.86 -20.99
N GLU A 669 49.29 56.02 -20.32
CA GLU A 669 49.90 57.25 -19.78
C GLU A 669 49.14 58.15 -18.78
N ASN A 670 49.62 58.23 -17.53
CA ASN A 670 50.59 59.27 -17.10
C ASN A 670 50.78 59.34 -15.56
N GLY A 671 52.03 59.55 -15.14
CA GLY A 671 52.32 60.51 -14.05
C GLY A 671 52.48 60.01 -12.61
N ASP A 672 53.69 59.52 -12.31
CA ASP A 672 54.62 60.03 -11.29
C ASP A 672 54.33 59.96 -9.75
N ASN A 673 55.35 59.39 -9.06
CA ASN A 673 55.93 59.73 -7.74
C ASN A 673 55.09 59.72 -6.44
N THR A 674 55.35 58.75 -5.53
CA THR A 674 56.37 58.84 -4.44
C THR A 674 56.26 57.75 -3.35
N ARG A 675 57.43 57.12 -3.06
CA ARG A 675 58.01 56.61 -1.78
C ARG A 675 57.19 56.81 -0.48
N LYS A 676 57.17 55.93 0.55
CA LYS A 676 58.28 55.18 1.22
C LYS A 676 57.74 54.33 2.41
N GLY A 677 58.27 53.10 2.59
CA GLY A 677 58.76 52.53 3.86
C GLY A 677 57.73 52.01 4.88
N THR A 678 57.96 51.01 5.73
CA THR A 678 59.15 50.21 6.09
C THR A 678 58.67 49.00 6.94
N PHE A 679 59.50 47.96 6.99
CA PHE A 679 59.29 46.67 7.67
C PHE A 679 59.49 46.71 9.20
N THR A 680 59.18 45.55 9.83
CA THR A 680 59.66 44.96 11.12
C THR A 680 58.76 45.19 12.35
N SER A 681 58.63 44.32 13.36
CA SER A 681 58.79 42.86 13.62
C SER A 681 58.56 42.65 15.13
N ASN A 682 58.00 41.48 15.54
CA ASN A 682 58.15 40.81 16.86
C ASN A 682 57.60 41.55 18.11
N GLU A 683 57.25 40.98 19.26
CA GLU A 683 57.31 39.65 19.93
C GLU A 683 56.36 39.77 21.16
N TYR A 684 55.48 38.79 21.45
CA TYR A 684 55.53 37.80 22.56
C TYR A 684 55.05 38.24 23.97
N ASP A 685 54.38 37.26 24.61
CA ASP A 685 54.08 37.06 26.06
C ASP A 685 53.05 37.98 26.75
N GLU A 686 52.22 37.55 27.71
CA GLU A 686 52.09 36.36 28.57
C GLU A 686 50.66 36.41 29.16
N TYR A 687 49.83 35.35 29.05
CA TYR A 687 49.48 34.33 30.07
C TYR A 687 48.86 34.78 31.42
N GLN A 688 47.75 34.08 31.76
CA GLN A 688 47.19 33.68 33.08
C GLN A 688 45.72 34.10 33.26
N GLY A 689 44.76 33.23 33.60
CA GLY A 689 44.72 31.79 33.90
C GLY A 689 43.31 31.25 33.56
N SER A 690 43.16 30.09 32.91
CA SER A 690 43.29 28.71 33.41
C SER A 690 42.20 28.34 34.44
N HIS A 691 41.16 27.59 34.03
CA HIS A 691 41.11 26.12 33.87
C HIS A 691 40.48 25.46 35.12
N PHE A 692 39.67 24.41 34.99
CA PHE A 692 40.04 22.99 34.83
C PHE A 692 38.68 22.23 34.71
N LEU A 693 38.43 21.14 33.97
CA LEU A 693 39.17 20.00 33.39
C LEU A 693 38.34 19.40 32.23
N LYS A 694 38.81 18.58 31.30
CA LYS A 694 40.08 18.39 30.57
C LYS A 694 39.90 17.07 29.82
N ALA A 695 39.96 17.14 28.49
CA ALA A 695 40.47 16.04 27.68
C ALA A 695 42.00 16.14 27.70
N THR A 696 42.72 15.01 27.80
CA THR A 696 44.06 14.86 27.18
C THR A 696 44.56 13.41 27.21
N HIS A 697 45.28 13.09 26.14
CA HIS A 697 46.21 11.98 25.84
C HIS A 697 45.62 10.72 25.16
N LEU A 698 46.04 10.24 23.98
CA LEU A 698 47.30 10.16 23.17
C LEU A 698 47.86 8.72 23.13
N SER A 699 48.36 8.40 21.93
CA SER A 699 49.38 7.41 21.56
C SER A 699 48.84 6.03 21.10
N LYS A 700 49.30 5.46 19.97
CA LYS A 700 50.63 5.47 19.31
C LYS A 700 50.46 5.42 17.77
N ILE A 701 51.21 6.15 16.91
CA ILE A 701 52.66 6.25 16.64
C ILE A 701 53.20 5.11 15.75
N LEU A 702 53.68 5.51 14.54
CA LEU A 702 54.74 4.92 13.66
C LEU A 702 54.48 3.50 13.11
N ALA A 703 55.05 3.02 12.01
CA ALA A 703 55.75 3.51 10.82
C ALA A 703 56.22 2.21 10.11
N MET A 704 56.23 2.18 8.77
CA MET A 704 57.06 1.25 7.95
C MET A 704 56.71 -0.25 8.12
N ASP A 705 56.85 -1.18 7.19
CA ASP A 705 57.48 -1.25 5.88
C ASP A 705 56.89 -2.50 5.18
N GLN A 706 56.82 -2.44 3.85
CA GLN A 706 57.13 -3.53 2.91
C GLN A 706 56.54 -4.94 3.09
N CYS A 707 55.71 -5.36 2.12
CA CYS A 707 56.07 -6.36 1.10
C CYS A 707 54.83 -6.84 0.33
N LEU A 708 54.67 -6.35 -0.91
CA LEU A 708 54.31 -7.21 -2.04
C LEU A 708 55.57 -8.06 -2.35
N PRO A 709 55.49 -9.29 -2.91
CA PRO A 709 54.80 -9.48 -4.19
C PRO A 709 54.23 -10.88 -4.52
N THR A 710 53.56 -10.90 -5.69
CA THR A 710 53.48 -12.00 -6.69
C THR A 710 52.72 -13.28 -6.33
N ALA A 711 52.09 -14.01 -7.24
CA ALA A 711 51.57 -13.85 -8.60
C ALA A 711 51.03 -15.25 -8.97
N GLN A 712 50.22 -15.31 -10.03
CA GLN A 712 50.05 -16.48 -10.92
C GLN A 712 49.15 -17.65 -10.45
N GLN A 713 48.06 -17.83 -11.20
CA GLN A 713 47.50 -19.14 -11.54
C GLN A 713 48.58 -20.06 -12.14
N PRO A 714 48.45 -21.38 -12.01
CA PRO A 714 48.32 -22.17 -13.24
C PRO A 714 47.36 -23.36 -13.18
N LEU A 715 47.11 -23.87 -14.39
CA LEU A 715 46.27 -24.99 -14.82
C LEU A 715 46.65 -26.39 -14.27
N CYS A 716 45.67 -27.30 -14.36
CA CYS A 716 45.69 -28.76 -14.13
C CYS A 716 46.83 -29.52 -14.82
N PRO A 717 47.17 -30.75 -14.36
CA PRO A 717 46.98 -31.92 -15.25
C PRO A 717 46.75 -33.29 -14.56
N GLY A 718 46.00 -34.17 -15.25
CA GLY A 718 46.41 -35.57 -15.53
C GLY A 718 46.08 -36.70 -14.53
N THR A 719 45.25 -37.65 -14.98
CA THR A 719 45.16 -39.06 -14.53
C THR A 719 46.48 -39.84 -14.75
N PRO A 720 46.79 -40.87 -13.93
CA PRO A 720 46.68 -42.25 -14.44
C PRO A 720 46.33 -43.36 -13.41
N GLN A 721 45.58 -44.36 -13.94
CA GLN A 721 45.55 -45.82 -13.72
C GLN A 721 45.40 -46.51 -12.34
N GLU A 722 44.62 -47.59 -12.41
CA GLU A 722 44.13 -48.54 -11.42
C GLU A 722 45.21 -49.43 -10.78
N ASP A 723 45.03 -49.75 -9.48
CA ASP A 723 45.18 -51.10 -8.93
C ASP A 723 44.38 -51.19 -7.61
N GLY A 724 43.56 -52.23 -7.47
CA GLY A 724 42.47 -52.30 -6.50
C GLY A 724 42.80 -52.89 -5.13
N PHE A 725 41.92 -52.63 -4.15
CA PHE A 725 41.55 -53.55 -3.06
C PHE A 725 40.16 -53.18 -2.54
N ALA A 726 39.34 -54.20 -2.24
CA ALA A 726 37.92 -54.12 -1.98
C ALA A 726 37.54 -53.84 -0.50
N GLY A 727 36.40 -53.16 -0.30
CA GLY A 727 35.54 -53.21 0.90
C GLY A 727 35.32 -51.88 1.64
N PRO A 728 34.22 -51.72 2.41
CA PRO A 728 32.81 -51.80 2.04
C PRO A 728 32.13 -50.41 2.03
N SER A 729 31.16 -50.27 1.15
CA SER A 729 30.31 -49.10 0.89
C SER A 729 29.32 -48.80 2.02
N VAL A 730 29.66 -47.90 2.94
CA VAL A 730 28.71 -47.43 3.99
C VAL A 730 28.56 -45.89 4.04
N GLU A 731 29.47 -45.12 3.42
CA GLU A 731 29.35 -43.65 3.36
C GLU A 731 28.61 -43.11 2.13
N SER A 732 28.47 -43.91 1.06
CA SER A 732 27.72 -43.53 -0.15
C SER A 732 26.20 -43.46 0.10
N ASP A 733 25.67 -44.41 0.88
CA ASP A 733 24.22 -44.57 1.06
C ASP A 733 23.58 -43.49 1.96
N ARG A 734 24.36 -42.83 2.83
CA ARG A 734 23.86 -41.70 3.63
C ARG A 734 23.77 -40.41 2.84
N ILE A 735 24.65 -40.22 1.85
CA ILE A 735 24.60 -39.07 0.95
C ILE A 735 23.54 -39.32 -0.15
N GLU A 736 23.39 -40.56 -0.63
CA GLU A 736 22.33 -40.91 -1.59
C GLU A 736 20.93 -40.93 -0.97
N SER A 737 20.75 -41.35 0.29
CA SER A 737 19.41 -41.31 0.94
C SER A 737 18.96 -39.90 1.31
N SER A 738 19.89 -38.96 1.55
CA SER A 738 19.58 -37.54 1.72
C SER A 738 19.39 -36.79 0.39
N LEU A 739 19.88 -37.34 -0.72
CA LEU A 739 19.57 -36.88 -2.08
C LEU A 739 18.26 -37.48 -2.63
N HIS A 740 17.85 -38.66 -2.17
CA HIS A 740 16.62 -39.34 -2.61
C HIS A 740 15.32 -38.80 -1.97
N SER A 741 15.41 -38.05 -0.86
CA SER A 741 14.29 -37.29 -0.29
C SER A 741 14.11 -35.91 -0.93
N ILE A 742 14.99 -35.51 -1.86
CA ILE A 742 14.73 -34.43 -2.81
C ILE A 742 13.73 -34.98 -3.85
N GLN A 743 12.50 -35.28 -3.40
CA GLN A 743 11.35 -35.29 -4.28
C GLN A 743 11.43 -34.01 -5.09
N LYS A 744 11.55 -34.15 -6.42
CA LYS A 744 11.63 -33.06 -7.42
C LYS A 744 10.97 -31.80 -6.88
N PHE A 745 11.80 -30.94 -6.30
CA PHE A 745 11.36 -29.71 -5.67
C PHE A 745 10.87 -28.81 -6.79
N VAL A 746 9.57 -28.59 -6.84
CA VAL A 746 8.98 -27.50 -7.59
C VAL A 746 8.61 -26.47 -6.53
N PRO A 747 9.38 -25.37 -6.37
CA PRO A 747 8.91 -24.29 -5.52
C PRO A 747 7.52 -23.91 -6.01
N THR A 748 6.57 -23.71 -5.09
CA THR A 748 5.30 -23.08 -5.45
C THR A 748 5.66 -21.77 -6.16
N ASP A 749 5.38 -21.69 -7.46
CA ASP A 749 5.76 -20.56 -8.30
C ASP A 749 4.78 -19.41 -8.02
N TYR A 750 4.95 -18.75 -6.87
CA TYR A 750 4.28 -17.48 -6.61
C TYR A 750 4.80 -16.45 -7.62
N ALA A 751 3.92 -15.58 -8.13
CA ALA A 751 4.30 -14.66 -9.19
C ALA A 751 5.30 -13.58 -8.74
N SER A 752 5.52 -13.42 -7.42
CA SER A 752 6.55 -12.56 -6.86
C SER A 752 6.97 -12.98 -5.44
N TYR A 753 8.21 -12.65 -5.10
CA TYR A 753 8.76 -12.81 -3.77
C TYR A 753 9.45 -11.51 -3.30
N THR A 754 9.26 -11.12 -2.04
CA THR A 754 9.99 -10.02 -1.36
C THR A 754 11.07 -10.58 -0.44
N GLN A 755 12.13 -9.82 -0.15
CA GLN A 755 13.14 -10.21 0.83
C GLN A 755 13.08 -9.29 2.04
N GLU A 756 12.73 -9.87 3.20
CA GLU A 756 12.74 -9.20 4.49
C GLU A 756 14.00 -9.57 5.27
N HIS A 757 14.56 -8.59 5.98
CA HIS A 757 15.82 -8.74 6.69
C HIS A 757 15.58 -8.61 8.20
N TYR A 758 15.94 -9.66 8.93
CA TYR A 758 15.85 -9.69 10.39
C TYR A 758 17.24 -9.91 11.00
N GLN A 759 17.40 -9.49 12.25
CA GLN A 759 18.64 -9.69 13.00
C GLN A 759 18.29 -10.39 14.31
N PHE A 760 18.62 -11.67 14.42
CA PHE A 760 18.38 -12.50 15.59
C PHE A 760 19.50 -13.55 15.72
N ALA A 761 19.75 -14.02 16.94
CA ALA A 761 20.82 -14.92 17.33
C ALA A 761 22.20 -14.49 16.78
N GLY A 762 22.45 -13.17 16.73
CA GLY A 762 23.68 -12.59 16.17
C GLY A 762 23.85 -12.78 14.65
N LYS A 763 22.81 -13.22 13.94
CA LYS A 763 22.82 -13.49 12.49
C LYS A 763 21.83 -12.61 11.75
N LYS A 764 22.19 -12.26 10.52
CA LYS A 764 21.27 -11.62 9.57
C LYS A 764 20.46 -12.73 8.88
N ILE A 765 19.16 -12.74 9.10
CA ILE A 765 18.21 -13.68 8.50
C ILE A 765 17.54 -12.97 7.31
N ILE A 766 17.51 -13.63 6.16
CA ILE A 766 16.85 -13.14 4.95
C ILE A 766 15.67 -14.05 4.66
N ILE A 767 14.46 -13.55 4.87
CA ILE A 767 13.22 -14.28 4.61
C ILE A 767 12.69 -13.86 3.25
N GLN A 768 12.34 -14.84 2.43
CA GLN A 768 11.65 -14.63 1.18
C GLN A 768 10.14 -14.76 1.40
N GLU A 769 9.41 -13.66 1.34
CA GLU A 769 7.97 -13.61 1.56
C GLU A 769 7.18 -13.53 0.25
N SER A 770 5.90 -13.88 0.29
CA SER A 770 4.92 -13.57 -0.74
C SER A 770 3.62 -13.14 -0.09
N ILE A 771 2.94 -12.16 -0.68
CA ILE A 771 1.62 -11.70 -0.21
C ILE A 771 0.46 -12.36 -0.97
N GLU A 772 0.76 -13.29 -1.87
CA GLU A 772 -0.25 -14.06 -2.59
C GLU A 772 -0.95 -15.08 -1.69
N ASN A 773 -0.31 -15.45 -0.57
CA ASN A 773 -0.85 -16.32 0.46
C ASN A 773 -0.58 -15.71 1.84
N TYR A 774 -1.58 -15.75 2.74
CA TYR A 774 -1.42 -15.28 4.12
C TYR A 774 -0.37 -16.08 4.90
N GLY A 775 -0.15 -17.35 4.52
CA GLY A 775 0.90 -18.20 5.06
C GLY A 775 2.31 -17.90 4.55
N THR A 776 2.51 -16.92 3.66
CA THR A 776 3.84 -16.58 3.15
C THR A 776 4.33 -15.20 3.57
N VAL A 777 3.78 -14.66 4.67
CA VAL A 777 4.18 -13.38 5.29
C VAL A 777 4.54 -13.60 6.76
N VAL A 778 5.58 -12.91 7.25
CA VAL A 778 5.93 -12.86 8.67
C VAL A 778 5.00 -11.88 9.37
N TRP A 779 4.26 -12.38 10.35
CA TRP A 779 3.33 -11.58 11.13
C TRP A 779 3.96 -11.05 12.44
N PRO A 780 3.42 -9.99 13.06
CA PRO A 780 4.02 -9.37 14.25
C PRO A 780 4.27 -10.33 15.42
N GLY A 781 3.40 -11.32 15.63
CA GLY A 781 3.56 -12.35 16.65
C GLY A 781 4.82 -13.17 16.47
N ALA A 782 5.25 -13.41 15.23
CA ALA A 782 6.50 -14.13 14.94
C ALA A 782 7.72 -13.34 15.45
N THR A 783 7.74 -12.03 15.22
CA THR A 783 8.85 -11.16 15.69
C THR A 783 8.91 -11.08 17.22
N VAL A 784 7.76 -10.99 17.89
CA VAL A 784 7.68 -11.02 19.36
C VAL A 784 8.14 -12.36 19.92
N LEU A 785 7.73 -13.46 19.31
CA LEU A 785 8.15 -14.79 19.73
C LEU A 785 9.65 -15.01 19.49
N CYS A 786 10.21 -14.55 18.37
CA CYS A 786 11.66 -14.60 18.11
C CYS A 786 12.46 -13.84 19.17
N GLN A 787 12.06 -12.61 19.50
CA GLN A 787 12.72 -11.82 20.53
C GLN A 787 12.65 -12.53 21.88
N TYR A 788 11.49 -13.08 22.24
CA TYR A 788 11.33 -13.82 23.48
C TYR A 788 12.24 -15.05 23.56
N LEU A 789 12.34 -15.84 22.49
CA LEU A 789 13.22 -17.00 22.42
C LEU A 789 14.70 -16.61 22.59
N GLU A 790 15.13 -15.52 21.95
CA GLU A 790 16.51 -15.00 22.06
C GLU A 790 16.80 -14.51 23.48
N ASP A 791 15.92 -13.69 24.05
CA ASP A 791 16.10 -13.08 25.37
C ASP A 791 16.10 -14.11 26.51
N HIS A 792 15.42 -15.24 26.32
CA HIS A 792 15.22 -16.28 27.34
C HIS A 792 15.86 -17.63 26.95
N ALA A 793 16.81 -17.63 26.01
CA ALA A 793 17.41 -18.86 25.48
C ALA A 793 18.01 -19.77 26.57
N GLU A 794 18.64 -19.18 27.59
CA GLU A 794 19.21 -19.91 28.74
C GLU A 794 18.12 -20.51 29.65
N GLU A 795 17.05 -19.77 29.94
CA GLU A 795 15.94 -20.24 30.78
C GLU A 795 15.16 -21.35 30.10
N LEU A 796 14.92 -21.21 28.80
CA LEU A 796 14.18 -22.18 27.99
C LEU A 796 15.01 -23.44 27.68
N ASN A 797 16.34 -23.39 27.86
CA ASN A 797 17.26 -24.47 27.56
C ASN A 797 17.02 -25.06 26.15
N LEU A 798 17.06 -24.21 25.13
CA LEU A 798 16.70 -24.58 23.75
C LEU A 798 17.73 -25.49 23.07
N GLN A 799 18.93 -25.62 23.63
CA GLN A 799 19.97 -26.49 23.08
C GLN A 799 19.49 -27.94 23.02
N ASP A 800 19.47 -28.50 21.81
CA ASP A 800 19.00 -29.85 21.48
C ASP A 800 17.52 -30.14 21.80
N ALA A 801 16.75 -29.15 22.27
CA ALA A 801 15.32 -29.28 22.54
C ALA A 801 14.54 -29.58 21.25
N LYS A 802 13.58 -30.50 21.32
CA LYS A 802 12.71 -30.83 20.18
C LYS A 802 11.56 -29.85 20.11
N ILE A 803 11.48 -29.13 19.00
CA ILE A 803 10.51 -28.07 18.79
C ILE A 803 9.67 -28.38 17.57
N LEU A 804 8.35 -28.22 17.69
CA LEU A 804 7.46 -28.18 16.54
C LEU A 804 6.82 -26.80 16.43
N GLU A 805 6.90 -26.19 15.25
CA GLU A 805 6.17 -24.95 14.95
C GLU A 805 4.91 -25.28 14.13
N ILE A 806 3.74 -24.82 14.61
CA ILE A 806 2.45 -24.95 13.92
C ILE A 806 2.17 -23.67 13.13
N GLY A 807 1.97 -23.79 11.82
CA GLY A 807 1.70 -22.64 10.95
C GLY A 807 2.90 -21.73 10.84
N ALA A 808 4.06 -22.31 10.50
CA ALA A 808 5.35 -21.63 10.50
C ALA A 808 5.46 -20.51 9.44
N GLY A 809 4.58 -20.52 8.44
CA GLY A 809 4.53 -19.54 7.37
C GLY A 809 5.86 -19.47 6.59
N PRO A 810 6.52 -18.30 6.49
CA PRO A 810 7.87 -18.19 5.93
C PRO A 810 9.00 -18.80 6.78
N GLY A 811 8.73 -19.17 8.05
CA GLY A 811 9.67 -19.91 8.91
C GLY A 811 10.59 -19.07 9.78
N LEU A 812 10.31 -17.78 10.02
CA LEU A 812 11.21 -16.93 10.81
C LEU A 812 11.47 -17.49 12.22
N VAL A 813 10.41 -17.90 12.95
CA VAL A 813 10.54 -18.46 14.30
C VAL A 813 11.31 -19.78 14.27
N SER A 814 10.99 -20.68 13.34
CA SER A 814 11.74 -21.92 13.11
C SER A 814 13.24 -21.69 12.90
N ILE A 815 13.61 -20.68 12.09
CA ILE A 815 15.02 -20.33 11.84
C ILE A 815 15.68 -19.85 13.13
N VAL A 816 15.05 -18.94 13.88
CA VAL A 816 15.60 -18.42 15.13
C VAL A 816 15.77 -19.54 16.16
N ALA A 817 14.76 -20.41 16.32
CA ALA A 817 14.85 -21.58 17.19
C ALA A 817 16.00 -22.52 16.81
N SER A 818 16.19 -22.79 15.51
CA SER A 818 17.33 -23.61 15.03
C SER A 818 18.69 -22.96 15.28
N LEU A 819 18.79 -21.63 15.10
CA LEU A 819 20.01 -20.86 15.40
C LEU A 819 20.36 -20.86 16.89
N LEU A 820 19.35 -20.96 17.76
CA LEU A 820 19.50 -21.11 19.22
C LEU A 820 19.77 -22.57 19.65
N GLY A 821 19.97 -23.50 18.70
CA GLY A 821 20.43 -24.86 18.96
C GLY A 821 19.33 -25.93 19.03
N ALA A 822 18.07 -25.61 18.76
CA ALA A 822 16.97 -26.56 18.83
C ALA A 822 16.90 -27.52 17.62
N GLN A 823 16.30 -28.69 17.83
CA GLN A 823 15.88 -29.63 16.79
C GLN A 823 14.45 -29.26 16.33
N VAL A 824 14.33 -28.55 15.22
CA VAL A 824 13.07 -27.94 14.78
C VAL A 824 12.37 -28.77 13.69
N THR A 825 11.08 -29.01 13.88
CA THR A 825 10.13 -29.47 12.86
C THR A 825 9.15 -28.33 12.54
N ALA A 826 9.36 -27.66 11.41
CA ALA A 826 8.50 -26.58 10.92
C ALA A 826 7.32 -27.14 10.13
N THR A 827 6.09 -26.74 10.46
CA THR A 827 4.90 -27.30 9.82
C THR A 827 3.93 -26.25 9.29
N ASP A 828 3.35 -26.53 8.13
CA ASP A 828 2.32 -25.70 7.51
C ASP A 828 1.47 -26.52 6.50
N GLN A 829 0.54 -25.85 5.82
CA GLN A 829 -0.27 -26.41 4.74
C GLN A 829 0.56 -26.67 3.47
N PRO A 830 0.15 -27.64 2.62
CA PRO A 830 0.92 -28.09 1.46
C PRO A 830 1.41 -26.97 0.53
N ASP A 831 0.58 -25.93 0.37
CA ASP A 831 0.82 -24.80 -0.50
C ASP A 831 1.92 -23.85 0.00
N VAL A 832 2.24 -23.85 1.30
CA VAL A 832 3.26 -22.99 1.94
C VAL A 832 4.64 -23.68 2.04
N LEU A 833 4.65 -25.02 2.13
CA LEU A 833 5.86 -25.81 2.45
C LEU A 833 7.07 -25.50 1.54
N GLY A 834 6.83 -25.21 0.26
CA GLY A 834 7.89 -24.88 -0.69
C GLY A 834 8.65 -23.60 -0.31
N ASN A 835 7.94 -22.54 0.09
CA ASN A 835 8.55 -21.28 0.52
C ASN A 835 9.22 -21.43 1.90
N LEU A 836 8.54 -22.10 2.82
CA LEU A 836 9.05 -22.43 4.15
C LEU A 836 10.41 -23.15 4.03
N GLN A 837 10.47 -24.25 3.29
CA GLN A 837 11.70 -25.03 3.08
C GLN A 837 12.83 -24.20 2.47
N TYR A 838 12.53 -23.36 1.48
CA TYR A 838 13.52 -22.47 0.87
C TYR A 838 14.14 -21.51 1.91
N ASN A 839 13.30 -20.86 2.71
CA ASN A 839 13.75 -19.91 3.73
C ASN A 839 14.55 -20.59 4.83
N LEU A 840 14.11 -21.75 5.34
CA LEU A 840 14.86 -22.47 6.34
C LEU A 840 16.25 -22.87 5.82
N LEU A 841 16.34 -23.51 4.66
CA LEU A 841 17.62 -23.97 4.12
C LEU A 841 18.59 -22.81 3.88
N LYS A 842 18.10 -21.71 3.28
CA LYS A 842 18.93 -20.54 2.99
C LYS A 842 19.56 -19.92 4.23
N ASN A 843 18.90 -20.04 5.38
CA ASN A 843 19.36 -19.42 6.62
C ASN A 843 20.01 -20.41 7.60
N THR A 844 19.91 -21.73 7.39
CA THR A 844 20.36 -22.75 8.36
C THR A 844 21.40 -23.76 7.86
N LEU A 845 21.53 -23.99 6.54
CA LEU A 845 22.31 -25.10 5.95
C LEU A 845 23.77 -25.24 6.45
N GLU A 846 24.39 -24.14 6.88
CA GLU A 846 25.78 -24.12 7.39
C GLU A 846 25.92 -23.40 8.74
N CYS A 847 24.81 -23.12 9.40
CA CYS A 847 24.79 -22.20 10.55
C CYS A 847 24.10 -22.77 11.80
N THR A 848 23.54 -23.98 11.75
CA THR A 848 22.81 -24.60 12.87
C THR A 848 23.39 -25.97 13.23
N ALA A 849 23.24 -26.36 14.51
CA ALA A 849 23.67 -27.67 15.00
C ALA A 849 22.83 -28.81 14.42
N HIS A 850 21.53 -28.54 14.23
CA HIS A 850 20.55 -29.45 13.64
C HIS A 850 19.93 -28.79 12.42
N LEU A 851 19.84 -29.50 11.31
CA LEU A 851 19.12 -29.02 10.14
C LEU A 851 17.61 -29.17 10.41
N PRO A 852 16.82 -28.10 10.27
CA PRO A 852 15.38 -28.18 10.54
C PRO A 852 14.64 -29.00 9.48
N GLU A 853 13.61 -29.72 9.93
CA GLU A 853 12.72 -30.53 9.08
C GLU A 853 11.47 -29.73 8.72
N VAL A 854 10.97 -29.85 7.48
CA VAL A 854 9.67 -29.30 7.06
C VAL A 854 8.67 -30.43 6.84
N LYS A 855 7.48 -30.32 7.44
CA LYS A 855 6.40 -31.31 7.31
C LYS A 855 5.04 -30.68 7.07
N GLU A 856 4.22 -31.34 6.27
CA GLU A 856 2.82 -30.98 6.10
C GLU A 856 2.03 -31.21 7.40
N LEU A 857 1.25 -30.21 7.82
CA LEU A 857 0.32 -30.34 8.93
C LEU A 857 -0.93 -29.49 8.68
N VAL A 858 -2.05 -30.15 8.42
CA VAL A 858 -3.38 -29.54 8.36
C VAL A 858 -4.07 -29.78 9.70
N TRP A 859 -4.55 -28.71 10.35
CA TRP A 859 -5.07 -28.82 11.72
C TRP A 859 -6.28 -29.74 11.81
N GLY A 860 -6.24 -30.65 12.79
CA GLY A 860 -7.31 -31.59 13.09
C GLY A 860 -7.48 -32.73 12.08
N GLU A 861 -6.55 -32.90 11.12
CA GLU A 861 -6.64 -33.88 10.05
C GLU A 861 -5.46 -34.86 10.10
N ASP A 862 -5.75 -36.16 10.13
CA ASP A 862 -4.79 -37.29 10.09
C ASP A 862 -3.63 -37.23 11.11
N LEU A 863 -3.84 -36.58 12.27
CA LEU A 863 -2.79 -36.36 13.27
C LEU A 863 -2.20 -37.68 13.80
N ASP A 864 -3.03 -38.69 14.07
CA ASP A 864 -2.56 -40.03 14.52
C ASP A 864 -1.71 -40.76 13.47
N GLN A 865 -1.96 -40.51 12.19
CA GLN A 865 -1.22 -41.16 11.11
C GLN A 865 0.08 -40.43 10.79
N LYS A 866 0.05 -39.09 10.72
CA LYS A 866 1.19 -38.25 10.32
C LYS A 866 2.11 -37.90 11.51
N PHE A 867 1.56 -37.76 12.71
CA PHE A 867 2.28 -37.40 13.93
C PHE A 867 1.92 -38.34 15.11
N PRO A 868 2.07 -39.68 14.97
CA PRO A 868 1.76 -40.62 16.03
C PRO A 868 2.55 -40.32 17.32
N LYS A 869 1.85 -40.18 18.44
CA LYS A 869 2.43 -39.87 19.77
C LYS A 869 3.54 -40.84 20.20
N SER A 870 3.52 -42.08 19.71
CA SER A 870 4.57 -43.07 20.00
C SER A 870 5.94 -42.72 19.41
N ASN A 871 5.97 -41.92 18.34
CA ASN A 871 7.18 -41.64 17.58
C ASN A 871 7.59 -40.17 17.65
N PHE A 872 6.65 -39.28 17.97
CA PHE A 872 6.87 -37.84 18.04
C PHE A 872 6.62 -37.33 19.45
N TYR A 873 7.64 -36.71 20.02
CA TYR A 873 7.60 -35.98 21.28
C TYR A 873 8.36 -34.67 21.09
N TYR A 874 7.74 -33.56 21.52
CA TYR A 874 8.28 -32.21 21.43
C TYR A 874 8.29 -31.59 22.82
N ASP A 875 9.42 -30.99 23.17
CA ASP A 875 9.60 -30.21 24.40
C ASP A 875 8.80 -28.91 24.30
N TYR A 876 8.84 -28.28 23.13
CA TYR A 876 8.09 -27.06 22.84
C TYR A 876 7.23 -27.16 21.58
N ILE A 877 6.03 -26.59 21.66
CA ILE A 877 5.18 -26.29 20.51
C ILE A 877 5.11 -24.78 20.37
N LEU A 878 5.52 -24.26 19.22
CA LEU A 878 5.51 -22.83 18.90
C LEU A 878 4.35 -22.50 17.95
N ALA A 879 3.74 -21.35 18.16
CA ALA A 879 2.65 -20.85 17.34
C ALA A 879 2.65 -19.32 17.32
N SER A 880 2.73 -18.70 16.13
CA SER A 880 2.65 -17.24 15.98
C SER A 880 1.66 -16.80 14.90
N ASP A 881 0.63 -16.02 15.28
CA ASP A 881 -0.42 -15.50 14.36
C ASP A 881 -1.04 -16.59 13.45
N VAL A 882 -1.19 -17.79 14.00
CA VAL A 882 -1.43 -19.02 13.23
C VAL A 882 -2.74 -19.01 12.44
N VAL A 883 -3.79 -18.31 12.89
CA VAL A 883 -5.12 -18.36 12.26
C VAL A 883 -5.55 -17.01 11.69
N TYR A 884 -5.71 -16.96 10.36
CA TYR A 884 -6.35 -15.84 9.68
C TYR A 884 -7.88 -15.98 9.61
N HIS A 885 -8.40 -17.19 9.37
CA HIS A 885 -9.83 -17.47 9.28
C HIS A 885 -10.37 -18.10 10.58
N HIS A 886 -11.17 -17.35 11.35
CA HIS A 886 -11.63 -17.77 12.68
C HIS A 886 -12.46 -19.07 12.75
N TYR A 887 -12.91 -19.62 11.62
CA TYR A 887 -13.60 -20.92 11.58
C TYR A 887 -12.67 -22.11 11.87
N PHE A 888 -11.34 -21.93 11.83
CA PHE A 888 -10.37 -22.99 12.10
C PHE A 888 -9.87 -23.03 13.56
N LEU A 889 -10.29 -22.09 14.41
CA LEU A 889 -9.82 -21.98 15.79
C LEU A 889 -10.01 -23.27 16.59
N ASP A 890 -11.16 -23.94 16.48
CA ASP A 890 -11.41 -25.19 17.20
C ASP A 890 -10.50 -26.35 16.72
N LYS A 891 -10.23 -26.43 15.41
CA LYS A 891 -9.31 -27.42 14.84
C LYS A 891 -7.86 -27.15 15.28
N LEU A 892 -7.45 -25.88 15.35
CA LEU A 892 -6.13 -25.50 15.85
C LEU A 892 -5.97 -25.92 17.32
N LEU A 893 -6.94 -25.61 18.18
CA LEU A 893 -6.87 -26.00 19.59
C LEU A 893 -6.77 -27.51 19.75
N ALA A 894 -7.59 -28.28 19.02
CA ALA A 894 -7.52 -29.74 19.03
C ALA A 894 -6.14 -30.27 18.61
N THR A 895 -5.49 -29.59 17.66
CA THR A 895 -4.14 -29.94 17.19
C THR A 895 -3.07 -29.64 18.25
N MET A 896 -3.13 -28.47 18.89
CA MET A 896 -2.23 -28.12 20.00
C MET A 896 -2.34 -29.13 21.15
N VAL A 897 -3.56 -29.52 21.50
CA VAL A 897 -3.84 -30.53 22.53
C VAL A 897 -3.30 -31.89 22.12
N TYR A 898 -3.52 -32.30 20.87
CA TYR A 898 -3.05 -33.59 20.38
C TYR A 898 -1.53 -33.70 20.45
N LEU A 899 -0.81 -32.68 19.97
CA LEU A 899 0.66 -32.68 19.92
C LEU A 899 1.30 -32.50 21.31
N SER A 900 0.55 -31.98 22.28
CA SER A 900 1.01 -31.83 23.65
C SER A 900 1.01 -33.17 24.39
N GLN A 901 2.15 -33.52 24.98
CA GLN A 901 2.31 -34.64 25.89
C GLN A 901 2.78 -34.14 27.26
N THR A 902 2.86 -35.03 28.25
CA THR A 902 3.37 -34.66 29.58
C THR A 902 4.76 -34.05 29.46
N GLY A 903 4.92 -32.82 29.93
CA GLY A 903 6.17 -32.06 29.85
C GLY A 903 6.26 -31.10 28.65
N THR A 904 5.37 -31.20 27.66
CA THR A 904 5.34 -30.27 26.51
C THR A 904 4.85 -28.89 26.94
N VAL A 905 5.57 -27.85 26.49
CA VAL A 905 5.21 -26.44 26.69
C VAL A 905 4.76 -25.83 25.37
N VAL A 906 3.60 -25.19 25.36
CA VAL A 906 3.10 -24.42 24.21
C VAL A 906 3.44 -22.95 24.40
N LEU A 907 4.19 -22.35 23.46
CA LEU A 907 4.39 -20.90 23.39
C LEU A 907 3.57 -20.34 22.22
N TRP A 908 2.57 -19.53 22.56
CA TRP A 908 1.61 -18.99 21.61
C TRP A 908 1.63 -17.46 21.62
N ALA A 909 2.14 -16.86 20.54
CA ALA A 909 2.10 -15.44 20.29
C ALA A 909 0.95 -15.11 19.32
N ASN A 910 0.09 -14.17 19.68
CA ASN A 910 -0.98 -13.74 18.78
C ASN A 910 -1.22 -12.25 18.88
N LYS A 911 -1.50 -11.61 17.74
CA LYS A 911 -2.04 -10.26 17.74
C LYS A 911 -3.56 -10.31 17.91
N PHE A 912 -4.05 -9.72 18.99
CA PHE A 912 -5.46 -9.69 19.35
C PHE A 912 -6.15 -8.56 18.56
N ARG A 913 -6.89 -8.94 17.52
CA ARG A 913 -7.54 -8.01 16.57
C ARG A 913 -9.06 -8.04 16.71
N PHE A 914 -9.62 -9.18 17.10
CA PHE A 914 -11.05 -9.46 17.09
C PHE A 914 -11.52 -10.08 18.40
N SER A 915 -12.83 -10.01 18.68
CA SER A 915 -13.40 -10.66 19.87
C SER A 915 -13.17 -12.17 19.89
N THR A 916 -13.09 -12.80 18.72
CA THR A 916 -12.82 -14.23 18.56
C THR A 916 -11.43 -14.65 19.01
N ASP A 917 -10.44 -13.73 19.02
CA ASP A 917 -9.12 -14.02 19.60
C ASP A 917 -9.21 -14.22 21.11
N TYR A 918 -10.06 -13.43 21.77
CA TYR A 918 -10.34 -13.55 23.20
C TYR A 918 -11.16 -14.80 23.49
N ASP A 919 -12.16 -15.12 22.65
CA ASP A 919 -12.92 -16.38 22.78
C ASP A 919 -12.00 -17.61 22.67
N PHE A 920 -11.01 -17.58 21.75
CA PHE A 920 -10.02 -18.64 21.63
C PHE A 920 -9.08 -18.68 22.83
N LEU A 921 -8.61 -17.54 23.34
CA LEU A 921 -7.82 -17.48 24.57
C LEU A 921 -8.57 -18.09 25.75
N ASP A 922 -9.88 -17.85 25.88
CA ASP A 922 -10.70 -18.42 26.94
C ASP A 922 -10.81 -19.95 26.81
N LYS A 923 -10.99 -20.46 25.58
CA LYS A 923 -10.95 -21.92 25.32
C LYS A 923 -9.57 -22.52 25.58
N PHE A 924 -8.50 -21.83 25.17
CA PHE A 924 -7.12 -22.24 25.41
C PHE A 924 -6.86 -22.36 26.92
N LYS A 925 -7.27 -21.37 27.71
CA LYS A 925 -7.18 -21.38 29.19
C LYS A 925 -8.00 -22.45 29.87
N GLN A 926 -9.06 -22.96 29.24
CA GLN A 926 -9.83 -24.08 29.79
C GLN A 926 -8.99 -25.36 29.74
N VAL A 927 -8.23 -25.56 28.67
CA VAL A 927 -7.48 -26.80 28.41
C VAL A 927 -6.02 -26.74 28.89
N PHE A 928 -5.40 -25.57 28.87
CA PHE A 928 -4.00 -25.36 29.27
C PHE A 928 -3.91 -24.48 30.52
N ASP A 929 -3.02 -24.84 31.44
CA ASP A 929 -2.54 -23.94 32.48
C ASP A 929 -1.72 -22.84 31.80
N THR A 930 -2.32 -21.64 31.73
CA THR A 930 -1.88 -20.57 30.85
C THR A 930 -1.30 -19.41 31.65
N THR A 931 -0.08 -19.01 31.31
CA THR A 931 0.62 -17.84 31.86
C THR A 931 0.89 -16.83 30.76
N LEU A 932 0.61 -15.54 30.99
CA LEU A 932 0.98 -14.46 30.08
C LEU A 932 2.48 -14.14 30.29
N MET A 933 3.29 -14.30 29.24
CA MET A 933 4.74 -14.09 29.29
C MET A 933 5.13 -12.68 28.87
N ALA A 934 4.47 -12.14 27.84
CA ALA A 934 4.71 -10.78 27.36
C ALA A 934 3.46 -10.16 26.74
N GLU A 935 3.33 -8.84 26.85
CA GLU A 935 2.29 -8.05 26.19
C GLU A 935 2.92 -6.78 25.58
N HIS A 936 2.75 -6.64 24.26
CA HIS A 936 3.19 -5.48 23.51
C HIS A 936 1.96 -4.66 23.11
N SER A 937 1.64 -3.66 23.92
CA SER A 937 0.43 -2.84 23.76
C SER A 937 0.37 -2.11 22.40
N GLU A 938 1.51 -1.60 21.92
CA GLU A 938 1.60 -0.87 20.64
C GLU A 938 1.28 -1.74 19.43
N SER A 939 1.71 -3.01 19.43
CA SER A 939 1.44 -3.96 18.36
C SER A 939 0.20 -4.83 18.61
N SER A 940 -0.40 -4.72 19.79
CA SER A 940 -1.51 -5.55 20.28
C SER A 940 -1.20 -7.06 20.29
N VAL A 941 0.08 -7.42 20.46
CA VAL A 941 0.54 -8.82 20.53
C VAL A 941 0.63 -9.25 21.98
N LYS A 942 0.14 -10.46 22.27
CA LYS A 942 0.33 -11.15 23.55
C LYS A 942 0.99 -12.50 23.33
N LEU A 943 1.92 -12.85 24.20
CA LEU A 943 2.61 -14.14 24.23
C LEU A 943 2.19 -14.91 25.47
N PHE A 944 1.71 -16.12 25.28
CA PHE A 944 1.28 -17.02 26.35
C PHE A 944 2.14 -18.29 26.38
N LYS A 945 2.37 -18.78 27.59
CA LYS A 945 2.87 -20.13 27.88
C LYS A 945 1.71 -20.99 28.35
N GLY A 946 1.49 -22.13 27.71
CA GLY A 946 0.48 -23.11 28.07
C GLY A 946 1.11 -24.46 28.41
N ILE A 947 0.66 -25.10 29.49
CA ILE A 947 0.97 -26.50 29.81
C ILE A 947 -0.35 -27.26 29.85
N LEU A 948 -0.44 -28.40 29.17
CA LEU A 948 -1.70 -29.16 29.11
C LEU A 948 -2.11 -29.58 30.53
N LYS A 949 -3.35 -29.27 30.92
CA LYS A 949 -3.86 -29.70 32.22
C LYS A 949 -3.96 -31.22 32.24
N CYS A 950 -3.44 -31.86 33.28
CA CYS A 950 -3.69 -33.28 33.50
C CYS A 950 -5.13 -33.44 34.02
N ASP A 951 -5.91 -34.32 33.37
CA ASP A 951 -7.21 -34.77 33.89
C ASP A 951 -7.07 -35.54 35.22
#